data_AF-E0UAF8-F1
#
_entry.id   AF-E0UAF8-F1
#
_cell.length_a   1.000
_cell.length_b   1.000
_cell.length_c   1.000
_cell.angle_alpha   90.00
_cell.angle_beta   90.00
_cell.angle_gamma   90.00
#
_symmetry.space_group_name_H-M   'P 1'
#
loop_
_entity.id
_entity.type
_entity.pdbx_description
1 polymer ?
#
loop_
_entity_poly.entity_id
_entity_poly.type
_entity_poly.pdbx_seq_one_letter_code
_entity_poly.pdbx_strand_id
1 'polypeptide(L)'
;MIAQLKTQDDEYQYMANLEAEELILGGILFDPHAIGKVANLLKPEHFYAQGHATIYELALELHRKGSKTDLMLMQEALESKKVLEKIGGQNRLLQLIERTASAANIKGYAGILITHYERRRLRDLAHEFLEEVKDRQNNPFQLQQDLITKITALNHLTPGESETKFLYEQIKQILQCADLTETEIQIKLEELRKKERIGSWEWRKEYLEPIKKELGDIEEKDSIEEETDKILSAQEMSLVLRQILPECLATPVLKLAGWLNLKPECYLTALLCGVSGLHFPKTKLIINEALDFSVTPNLYGGIVAPSSQKKSPLIKAMIVKPLRELQNRAREVYNRELEEYQQLINKYERMKKNDKENLLEEFPDGEPKKPHPKIYYFTNATSEAIINQFDKHPEQSLLYLKDELAGVFSGMNAYRGGKGSDEQDFLSQYDGAGEVRLRKSSESGVVDLECVPLSIFGGIQPKVLHNLLGNGEDDNGKWARFIFVQQPLTASVMSEDGGAIDLNPLLVELYEQIAGFPVMTYRLSRDAFRAYCKAYNEYEQRKISIHTSTPMRHVWGKAEGLVGKLALNLHCIEYAMKGEVPPESIGAHTINSAIALANFYAAQIESIYGGLGESLPSNLAKVIELCKRNNSEAITARDVYHSLSTSIKKSVSCEEIRGWFARLAEMGKGIIEGVGKGLKFKIPAHNDHNNHNDHKPINSSPEPKEPPENQNVGNVGNVGNVVELKPVKQPKFEIGDEVSWTTKKGAMERGIIKGFSQEKPYI
;
A
#
# COMPACT_ATOMS: atom_id res chain seq x y z
N MET A 1 28.74 -31.90 -0.84
CA MET A 1 29.57 -30.78 -1.34
C MET A 1 30.99 -30.77 -0.76
N ILE A 2 31.41 -31.74 0.08
CA ILE A 2 32.78 -31.84 0.64
C ILE A 2 33.41 -33.18 0.23
N ALA A 3 33.66 -33.38 -1.07
CA ALA A 3 34.36 -34.57 -1.55
C ALA A 3 35.25 -34.31 -2.78
N GLN A 4 35.62 -33.05 -3.05
CA GLN A 4 36.49 -32.71 -4.17
C GLN A 4 37.40 -31.52 -3.82
N LEU A 5 38.42 -31.76 -3.00
CA LEU A 5 39.60 -30.90 -2.89
C LEU A 5 40.79 -31.87 -2.73
N LYS A 6 41.53 -32.13 -3.81
CA LYS A 6 42.75 -31.42 -4.27
C LYS A 6 44.01 -31.98 -3.58
N THR A 7 45.09 -32.03 -4.35
CA THR A 7 46.39 -32.67 -4.04
C THR A 7 46.98 -32.23 -2.70
N GLN A 8 47.81 -33.09 -2.10
CA GLN A 8 48.47 -32.89 -0.80
C GLN A 8 49.22 -31.53 -0.67
N ASP A 9 49.65 -30.94 -1.79
CA ASP A 9 50.29 -29.63 -1.87
C ASP A 9 49.34 -28.44 -1.68
N ASP A 10 48.07 -28.54 -2.08
CA ASP A 10 47.07 -27.46 -1.91
C ASP A 10 46.67 -27.33 -0.44
N GLU A 11 46.59 -28.44 0.30
CA GLU A 11 46.25 -28.46 1.73
C GLU A 11 47.31 -27.73 2.58
N TYR A 12 48.58 -27.85 2.19
CA TYR A 12 49.72 -27.20 2.83
C TYR A 12 49.65 -25.65 2.73
N GLN A 13 49.22 -25.13 1.58
CA GLN A 13 49.17 -23.69 1.30
C GLN A 13 48.09 -22.96 2.12
N TYR A 14 47.01 -23.65 2.53
CA TYR A 14 45.95 -23.05 3.33
C TYR A 14 46.22 -23.06 4.84
N MET A 15 47.15 -23.89 5.31
CA MET A 15 47.36 -24.19 6.73
C MET A 15 48.63 -23.57 7.31
N ALA A 16 49.56 -23.14 6.46
CA ALA A 16 50.81 -22.52 6.87
C ALA A 16 51.16 -21.31 5.99
N ASN A 17 51.87 -20.36 6.58
CA ASN A 17 52.53 -19.30 5.84
C ASN A 17 53.96 -19.14 6.38
N LEU A 18 54.87 -19.96 5.85
CA LEU A 18 56.26 -20.01 6.32
C LEU A 18 56.98 -18.69 6.06
N GLU A 19 56.62 -17.97 5.00
CA GLU A 19 57.19 -16.64 4.71
C GLU A 19 56.83 -15.63 5.81
N ALA A 20 55.57 -15.61 6.26
CA ALA A 20 55.16 -14.78 7.39
C ALA A 20 55.88 -15.17 8.70
N GLU A 21 56.06 -16.47 8.96
CA GLU A 21 56.83 -16.93 10.12
C GLU A 21 58.28 -16.45 10.07
N GLU A 22 58.93 -16.59 8.91
CA GLU A 22 60.32 -16.15 8.71
C GLU A 22 60.47 -14.63 8.87
N LEU A 23 59.53 -13.85 8.34
CA LEU A 23 59.50 -12.39 8.47
C LEU A 23 59.26 -11.92 9.91
N ILE A 24 58.43 -12.63 10.69
CA ILE A 24 58.22 -12.34 12.12
C ILE A 24 59.50 -12.61 12.90
N LEU A 25 60.10 -13.79 12.73
CA LEU A 25 61.32 -14.16 13.45
C LEU A 25 62.51 -13.31 13.06
N GLY A 26 62.72 -13.09 11.76
CA GLY A 26 63.76 -12.19 11.27
C GLY A 26 63.56 -10.76 11.76
N GLY A 27 62.31 -10.28 11.82
CA GLY A 27 61.98 -8.97 12.38
C GLY A 27 62.32 -8.84 13.86
N ILE A 28 62.08 -9.89 14.66
CA ILE A 28 62.44 -9.95 16.09
C ILE A 28 63.96 -9.97 16.29
N LEU A 29 64.68 -10.70 15.43
CA LEU A 29 66.14 -10.80 15.48
C LEU A 29 66.83 -9.52 14.99
N PHE A 30 66.22 -8.83 14.02
CA PHE A 30 66.71 -7.59 13.43
C PHE A 30 66.45 -6.36 14.32
N ASP A 31 65.25 -6.26 14.90
CA ASP A 31 64.86 -5.19 15.83
C ASP A 31 64.41 -5.79 17.18
N PRO A 32 65.26 -5.73 18.22
CA PRO A 32 64.93 -6.26 19.56
C PRO A 32 63.68 -5.65 20.21
N HIS A 33 63.18 -4.51 19.74
CA HIS A 33 61.92 -3.93 20.23
C HIS A 33 60.68 -4.50 19.51
N ALA A 34 60.84 -5.16 18.37
CA ALA A 34 59.74 -5.67 17.57
C ALA A 34 58.94 -6.77 18.30
N ILE A 35 59.59 -7.58 19.14
CA ILE A 35 58.91 -8.62 19.91
C ILE A 35 57.83 -8.06 20.84
N GLY A 36 58.04 -6.87 21.42
CA GLY A 36 57.04 -6.23 22.29
C GLY A 36 55.74 -5.91 21.56
N LYS A 37 55.77 -5.77 20.23
CA LYS A 37 54.58 -5.52 19.41
C LYS A 37 53.73 -6.77 19.19
N VAL A 38 54.32 -7.97 19.31
CA VAL A 38 53.67 -9.26 19.00
C VAL A 38 53.62 -10.23 20.17
N ALA A 39 54.34 -9.98 21.27
CA ALA A 39 54.41 -10.87 22.44
C ALA A 39 53.05 -11.17 23.10
N ASN A 40 52.11 -10.23 23.02
CA ASN A 40 50.74 -10.40 23.54
C ASN A 40 49.77 -10.97 22.50
N LEU A 41 50.17 -11.07 21.24
CA LEU A 41 49.33 -11.51 20.13
C LEU A 41 49.64 -12.95 19.70
N LEU A 42 50.91 -13.35 19.76
CA LEU A 42 51.38 -14.65 19.28
C LEU A 42 51.78 -15.58 20.41
N LYS A 43 51.52 -16.87 20.22
CA LYS A 43 52.02 -17.97 21.04
C LYS A 43 52.87 -18.92 20.16
N PRO A 44 53.80 -19.70 20.74
CA PRO A 44 54.61 -20.65 19.97
C PRO A 44 53.78 -21.62 19.13
N GLU A 45 52.61 -22.04 19.61
CA GLU A 45 51.64 -22.90 18.91
C GLU A 45 51.06 -22.31 17.61
N HIS A 46 51.15 -20.98 17.43
CA HIS A 46 50.69 -20.34 16.18
C HIS A 46 51.64 -20.64 15.01
N PHE A 47 52.90 -21.00 15.26
CA PHE A 47 53.86 -21.36 14.23
C PHE A 47 53.64 -22.80 13.75
N TYR A 48 53.63 -23.00 12.45
CA TYR A 48 53.52 -24.30 11.80
C TYR A 48 54.86 -25.06 11.87
N ALA A 49 55.98 -24.38 11.60
CA ALA A 49 57.28 -25.01 11.68
C ALA A 49 57.76 -25.09 13.14
N GLN A 50 58.00 -26.31 13.63
CA GLN A 50 58.48 -26.53 14.99
C GLN A 50 59.79 -25.79 15.31
N GLY A 51 60.69 -25.68 14.31
CA GLY A 51 61.92 -24.89 14.45
C GLY A 51 61.63 -23.40 14.69
N HIS A 52 60.64 -22.83 14.01
CA HIS A 52 60.24 -21.44 14.18
C HIS A 52 59.54 -21.21 15.53
N ALA A 53 58.67 -22.13 15.93
CA ALA A 53 58.02 -22.11 17.25
C ALA A 53 59.06 -22.06 18.37
N THR A 54 60.12 -22.89 18.26
CA THR A 54 61.23 -22.96 19.23
C THR A 54 62.01 -21.65 19.30
N ILE A 55 62.30 -21.03 18.15
CA ILE A 55 62.98 -19.72 18.09
C ILE A 55 62.10 -18.65 18.74
N TYR A 56 60.80 -18.62 18.44
CA TYR A 56 59.87 -17.65 19.00
C TYR A 56 59.70 -17.81 20.52
N GLU A 57 59.60 -19.04 21.01
CA GLU A 57 59.51 -19.36 22.43
C GLU A 57 60.71 -18.83 23.22
N LEU A 58 61.92 -18.99 22.68
CA LEU A 58 63.13 -18.46 23.30
C LEU A 58 63.20 -16.93 23.24
N ALA A 59 62.77 -16.33 22.14
CA ALA A 59 62.68 -14.89 22.05
C ALA A 59 61.70 -14.34 23.09
N LEU A 60 60.55 -14.98 23.29
CA LEU A 60 59.58 -14.65 24.33
C LEU A 60 60.18 -14.78 25.75
N GLU A 61 60.95 -15.84 26.01
CA GLU A 61 61.63 -16.02 27.29
C GLU A 61 62.65 -14.90 27.57
N LEU A 62 63.49 -14.57 26.58
CA LEU A 62 64.46 -13.47 26.71
C LEU A 62 63.76 -12.13 26.92
N HIS A 63 62.68 -11.87 26.17
CA HIS A 63 61.87 -10.67 26.32
C HIS A 63 61.25 -10.55 27.71
N ARG A 64 60.70 -11.65 28.26
CA ARG A 64 60.15 -11.70 29.62
C ARG A 64 61.21 -11.45 30.70
N LYS A 65 62.46 -11.84 30.45
CA LYS A 65 63.61 -11.56 31.32
C LYS A 65 64.18 -10.14 31.14
N GLY A 66 63.58 -9.32 30.27
CA GLY A 66 64.06 -7.98 29.93
C GLY A 66 65.36 -7.98 29.11
N SER A 67 65.77 -9.13 28.57
CA SER A 67 66.94 -9.25 27.69
C SER A 67 66.58 -8.89 26.24
N LYS A 68 67.56 -8.40 25.48
CA LYS A 68 67.40 -8.12 24.05
C LYS A 68 67.30 -9.44 23.28
N THR A 69 66.53 -9.45 22.20
CA THR A 69 66.34 -10.61 21.31
C THR A 69 67.19 -10.51 20.04
N ASP A 70 68.35 -9.87 20.12
CA ASP A 70 69.27 -9.79 18.99
C ASP A 70 69.92 -11.13 18.67
N LEU A 71 70.51 -11.23 17.47
CA LEU A 71 71.10 -12.46 16.95
C LEU A 71 72.09 -13.12 17.91
N MET A 72 72.97 -12.35 18.55
CA MET A 72 74.02 -12.87 19.41
C MET A 72 73.44 -13.50 20.68
N LEU A 73 72.53 -12.79 21.35
CA LEU A 73 71.88 -13.30 22.57
C LEU A 73 70.96 -14.48 22.28
N MET A 74 70.30 -14.47 21.12
CA MET A 74 69.50 -15.61 20.67
C MET A 74 70.36 -16.84 20.37
N GLN A 75 71.53 -16.68 19.72
CA GLN A 75 72.49 -17.77 19.50
C GLN A 75 72.97 -18.38 20.81
N GLU A 76 73.40 -17.55 21.76
CA GLU A 76 73.85 -18.01 23.09
C GLU A 76 72.72 -18.73 23.86
N ALA A 77 71.49 -18.22 23.81
CA ALA A 77 70.33 -18.85 24.43
C ALA A 77 69.99 -20.21 23.78
N LEU A 78 70.14 -20.33 22.46
CA LEU A 78 69.89 -21.57 21.71
C LEU A 78 70.99 -22.61 21.93
N GLU A 79 72.25 -22.18 22.05
CA GLU A 79 73.42 -23.03 22.36
C GLU A 79 73.36 -23.55 23.79
N SER A 80 73.08 -22.69 24.77
CA SER A 80 72.97 -23.07 26.18
C SER A 80 71.85 -24.10 26.42
N LYS A 81 70.75 -24.04 25.66
CA LYS A 81 69.68 -25.05 25.70
C LYS A 81 69.93 -26.27 24.79
N LYS A 82 71.06 -26.34 24.07
CA LYS A 82 71.42 -27.43 23.16
C LYS A 82 70.38 -27.71 22.06
N VAL A 83 69.68 -26.67 21.60
CA VAL A 83 68.66 -26.76 20.54
C VAL A 83 69.08 -26.07 19.24
N LEU A 84 70.19 -25.31 19.24
CA LEU A 84 70.69 -24.60 18.06
C LEU A 84 70.87 -25.52 16.83
N GLU A 85 71.49 -26.68 17.01
CA GLU A 85 71.67 -27.65 15.91
C GLU A 85 70.33 -28.19 15.39
N LYS A 86 69.32 -28.33 16.26
CA LYS A 86 68.00 -28.86 15.87
C LYS A 86 67.19 -27.90 15.01
N ILE A 87 67.47 -26.59 15.10
CA ILE A 87 66.79 -25.57 14.29
C ILE A 87 67.56 -25.20 13.02
N GLY A 88 68.66 -25.89 12.70
CA GLY A 88 69.46 -25.63 11.49
C GLY A 88 70.72 -24.78 11.70
N GLY A 89 71.18 -24.64 12.94
CA GLY A 89 72.44 -23.98 13.28
C GLY A 89 72.41 -22.45 13.16
N GLN A 90 73.57 -21.81 13.34
CA GLN A 90 73.72 -20.35 13.29
C GLN A 90 73.29 -19.77 11.93
N ASN A 91 73.53 -20.51 10.85
CA ASN A 91 73.16 -20.10 9.49
C ASN A 91 71.65 -19.92 9.31
N ARG A 92 70.81 -20.68 10.02
CA ARG A 92 69.36 -20.51 9.91
C ARG A 92 68.90 -19.17 10.45
N LEU A 93 69.45 -18.71 11.57
CA LEU A 93 69.11 -17.41 12.15
C LEU A 93 69.56 -16.25 11.26
N LEU A 94 70.74 -16.37 10.64
CA LEU A 94 71.23 -15.39 9.66
C LEU A 94 70.29 -15.30 8.45
N GLN A 95 69.83 -16.43 7.91
CA GLN A 95 68.87 -16.45 6.80
C GLN A 95 67.54 -15.76 7.15
N LEU A 96 67.05 -15.90 8.38
CA LEU A 96 65.81 -15.23 8.83
C LEU A 96 65.98 -13.71 8.82
N ILE A 97 67.13 -13.22 9.29
CA ILE A 97 67.47 -11.79 9.28
C ILE A 97 67.61 -11.28 7.84
N GLU A 98 68.35 -11.99 6.99
CA GLU A 98 68.56 -11.60 5.59
C GLU A 98 67.25 -11.51 4.79
N ARG A 99 66.28 -12.37 5.09
CA ARG A 99 64.95 -12.33 4.46
C ARG A 99 64.06 -11.18 4.94
N THR A 100 64.43 -10.51 6.04
CA THR A 100 63.60 -9.46 6.64
C THR A 100 64.21 -8.07 6.44
N ALA A 101 63.59 -7.26 5.58
CA ALA A 101 64.04 -5.88 5.34
C ALA A 101 63.61 -4.88 6.43
N SER A 102 62.52 -5.15 7.16
CA SER A 102 61.97 -4.24 8.18
C SER A 102 61.01 -4.94 9.15
N ALA A 103 61.02 -4.50 10.41
CA ALA A 103 60.08 -4.92 11.45
C ALA A 103 58.80 -4.05 11.53
N ALA A 104 58.60 -3.12 10.59
CA ALA A 104 57.47 -2.17 10.64
C ALA A 104 56.09 -2.86 10.57
N ASN A 105 55.96 -3.91 9.74
CA ASN A 105 54.69 -4.61 9.51
C ASN A 105 54.52 -5.91 10.31
N ILE A 106 55.31 -6.12 11.37
CA ILE A 106 55.34 -7.39 12.11
C ILE A 106 53.97 -7.80 12.68
N LYS A 107 53.11 -6.83 13.05
CA LYS A 107 51.72 -7.09 13.49
C LYS A 107 50.83 -7.63 12.37
N GLY A 108 50.99 -7.13 11.14
CA GLY A 108 50.25 -7.62 9.97
C GLY A 108 50.57 -9.08 9.68
N TYR A 109 51.86 -9.44 9.71
CA TYR A 109 52.29 -10.83 9.55
C TYR A 109 51.82 -11.73 10.72
N ALA A 110 51.78 -11.21 11.94
CA ALA A 110 51.20 -11.92 13.09
C ALA A 110 49.71 -12.26 12.88
N GLY A 111 48.92 -11.35 12.32
CA GLY A 111 47.51 -11.61 11.99
C GLY A 111 47.34 -12.73 10.96
N ILE A 112 48.22 -12.78 9.94
CA ILE A 112 48.25 -13.86 8.95
C ILE A 112 48.51 -15.20 9.65
N LEU A 113 49.50 -15.26 10.55
CA LEU A 113 49.82 -16.48 11.27
C LEU A 113 48.67 -16.98 12.15
N ILE A 114 47.97 -16.08 12.85
CA ILE A 114 46.79 -16.39 13.66
C ILE A 114 45.68 -16.97 12.78
N THR A 115 45.41 -16.35 11.62
CA THR A 115 44.38 -16.84 10.68
C THR A 115 44.67 -18.26 10.21
N HIS A 116 45.92 -18.57 9.89
CA HIS A 116 46.32 -19.90 9.48
C HIS A 116 46.26 -20.91 10.64
N TYR A 117 46.62 -20.50 11.87
CA TYR A 117 46.47 -21.33 13.07
C TYR A 117 45.01 -21.67 13.38
N GLU A 118 44.09 -20.70 13.27
CA GLU A 118 42.66 -20.92 13.46
C GLU A 118 42.12 -21.95 12.46
N ARG A 119 42.54 -21.88 11.20
CA ARG A 119 42.21 -22.90 10.18
C ARG A 119 42.69 -24.29 10.56
N ARG A 120 43.91 -24.42 11.12
CA ARG A 120 44.42 -25.72 11.62
C ARG A 120 43.56 -26.23 12.76
N ARG A 121 43.23 -25.37 13.72
CA ARG A 121 42.44 -25.76 14.89
C ARG A 121 41.01 -26.16 14.53
N LEU A 122 40.40 -25.49 13.54
CA LEU A 122 39.09 -25.86 12.98
C LEU A 122 39.15 -27.21 12.26
N ARG A 123 40.20 -27.46 11.48
CA ARG A 123 40.42 -28.77 10.84
C ARG A 123 40.57 -29.87 11.88
N ASP A 124 41.39 -29.65 12.90
CA ASP A 124 41.64 -30.65 13.95
C ASP A 124 40.34 -30.97 14.73
N LEU A 125 39.54 -29.94 15.04
CA LEU A 125 38.22 -30.13 15.64
C LEU A 125 37.26 -30.90 14.72
N ALA A 126 37.28 -30.62 13.41
CA ALA A 126 36.45 -31.35 12.46
C ALA A 126 36.84 -32.83 12.38
N HIS A 127 38.14 -33.14 12.42
CA HIS A 127 38.61 -34.53 12.48
C HIS A 127 38.24 -35.23 13.78
N GLU A 128 38.41 -34.56 14.92
CA GLU A 128 38.00 -35.08 16.23
C GLU A 128 36.51 -35.42 16.24
N PHE A 129 35.66 -34.49 15.75
CA PHE A 129 34.22 -34.70 15.66
C PHE A 129 33.86 -35.84 14.71
N LEU A 130 34.56 -36.00 13.59
CA LEU A 130 34.34 -37.12 12.67
C LEU A 130 34.65 -38.47 13.32
N GLU A 131 35.64 -38.55 14.22
CA GLU A 131 35.92 -39.76 14.99
C GLU A 131 34.86 -39.99 16.07
N GLU A 132 34.41 -38.94 16.77
CA GLU A 132 33.32 -39.02 17.75
C GLU A 132 31.99 -39.48 17.12
N VAL A 133 31.69 -39.05 15.89
CA VAL A 133 30.48 -39.46 15.14
C VAL A 133 30.55 -40.93 14.69
N LYS A 134 31.75 -41.48 14.47
CA LYS A 134 31.92 -42.90 14.09
C LYS A 134 31.63 -43.85 15.25
N ASP A 135 31.75 -43.39 16.50
CA ASP A 135 31.41 -44.19 17.67
C ASP A 135 29.88 -44.28 17.84
N ARG A 136 29.33 -45.48 17.66
CA ARG A 136 27.88 -45.75 17.72
C ARG A 136 27.28 -45.58 19.12
N GLN A 137 28.09 -45.44 20.17
CA GLN A 137 27.58 -45.19 21.53
C GLN A 137 27.28 -43.71 21.81
N ASN A 138 27.74 -42.79 20.96
CA ASN A 138 27.55 -41.37 21.19
C ASN A 138 26.15 -40.88 20.78
N ASN A 139 25.50 -40.15 21.69
CA ASN A 139 24.19 -39.58 21.45
C ASN A 139 24.28 -38.36 20.49
N PRO A 140 23.52 -38.31 19.39
CA PRO A 140 23.54 -37.19 18.44
C PRO A 140 23.33 -35.81 19.07
N PHE A 141 22.47 -35.70 20.11
CA PHE A 141 22.23 -34.44 20.80
C PHE A 141 23.44 -33.98 21.62
N GLN A 142 24.13 -34.93 22.25
CA GLN A 142 25.32 -34.66 23.05
C GLN A 142 26.50 -34.26 22.15
N LEU A 143 26.66 -34.94 21.01
CA LEU A 143 27.63 -34.58 19.97
C LEU A 143 27.41 -33.15 19.44
N GLN A 144 26.15 -32.75 19.23
CA GLN A 144 25.82 -31.37 18.81
C GLN A 144 26.19 -30.34 19.89
N GLN A 145 25.88 -30.62 21.16
CA GLN A 145 26.22 -29.72 22.28
C GLN A 145 27.74 -29.61 22.50
N ASP A 146 28.46 -30.72 22.39
CA ASP A 146 29.92 -30.74 22.54
C ASP A 146 30.59 -30.00 21.38
N LEU A 147 30.10 -30.16 20.14
CA LEU A 147 30.58 -29.41 18.99
C LEU A 147 30.33 -27.91 19.14
N ILE A 148 29.13 -27.50 19.55
CA ILE A 148 28.81 -26.08 19.82
C ILE A 148 29.77 -25.53 20.88
N THR A 149 29.95 -26.25 21.99
CA THR A 149 30.83 -25.84 23.09
C THR A 149 32.29 -25.70 22.62
N LYS A 150 32.81 -26.65 21.85
CA LYS A 150 34.17 -26.62 21.31
C LYS A 150 34.34 -25.49 20.27
N ILE A 151 33.36 -25.23 19.41
CA ILE A 151 33.39 -24.10 18.45
C ILE A 151 33.33 -22.76 19.18
N THR A 152 32.48 -22.62 20.19
CA THR A 152 32.41 -21.40 21.01
C THR A 152 33.74 -21.17 21.74
N ALA A 153 34.38 -22.23 22.25
CA ALA A 153 35.72 -22.15 22.83
C ALA A 153 36.83 -21.71 21.84
N LEU A 154 36.68 -21.99 20.54
CA LEU A 154 37.59 -21.50 19.50
C LEU A 154 37.46 -20.00 19.26
N ASN A 155 36.25 -19.46 19.35
CA ASN A 155 35.97 -18.04 19.14
C ASN A 155 36.48 -17.12 20.27
N HIS A 156 37.11 -17.67 21.31
CA HIS A 156 37.67 -16.94 22.46
C HIS A 156 39.20 -16.70 22.37
N LEU A 157 39.85 -16.98 21.23
CA LEU A 157 41.31 -16.88 21.09
C LEU A 157 41.84 -15.53 20.58
N THR A 158 40.96 -14.60 20.18
CA THR A 158 41.30 -13.19 19.93
C THR A 158 40.78 -12.36 21.11
N PRO A 159 41.62 -12.02 22.12
CA PRO A 159 41.15 -11.55 23.43
C PRO A 159 40.63 -10.09 23.45
N GLY A 160 40.17 -9.52 22.34
CA GLY A 160 39.79 -8.10 22.27
C GLY A 160 38.48 -7.76 21.55
N GLU A 161 38.05 -8.57 20.58
CA GLU A 161 36.85 -8.26 19.79
C GLU A 161 35.62 -9.09 20.19
N SER A 162 35.82 -10.27 20.80
CA SER A 162 34.75 -11.23 21.13
C SER A 162 33.99 -10.87 22.43
N GLU A 163 34.70 -10.44 23.47
CA GLU A 163 34.08 -10.03 24.76
C GLU A 163 33.22 -8.77 24.60
N THR A 164 33.73 -7.79 23.85
CA THR A 164 33.02 -6.56 23.51
C THR A 164 31.75 -6.87 22.72
N LYS A 165 31.81 -7.77 21.73
CA LYS A 165 30.65 -8.11 20.89
C LYS A 165 29.57 -8.87 21.65
N PHE A 166 29.95 -9.78 22.55
CA PHE A 166 29.02 -10.50 23.42
C PHE A 166 28.32 -9.57 24.42
N LEU A 167 29.08 -8.64 25.02
CA LEU A 167 28.51 -7.63 25.92
C LEU A 167 27.55 -6.70 25.18
N TYR A 168 27.88 -6.30 23.95
CA TYR A 168 27.00 -5.54 23.07
C TYR A 168 25.67 -6.27 22.80
N GLU A 169 25.70 -7.57 22.48
CA GLU A 169 24.49 -8.37 22.25
C GLU A 169 23.63 -8.49 23.51
N GLN A 170 24.24 -8.69 24.69
CA GLN A 170 23.50 -8.73 25.95
C GLN A 170 22.83 -7.40 26.29
N ILE A 171 23.51 -6.28 26.05
CA ILE A 171 22.94 -4.94 26.25
C ILE A 171 21.76 -4.73 25.28
N LYS A 172 21.88 -5.12 24.01
CA LYS A 172 20.78 -5.05 23.04
C LYS A 172 19.57 -5.88 23.48
N GLN A 173 19.77 -7.11 23.93
CA GLN A 173 18.70 -7.98 24.43
C GLN A 173 17.95 -7.38 25.61
N ILE A 174 18.65 -6.74 26.56
CA ILE A 174 18.03 -6.08 27.71
C ILE A 174 17.22 -4.86 27.25
N LEU A 175 17.75 -4.06 26.31
CA LEU A 175 17.09 -2.86 25.80
C LEU A 175 15.84 -3.16 24.95
N GLN A 176 15.83 -4.27 24.21
CA GLN A 176 14.73 -4.67 23.32
C GLN A 176 13.68 -5.59 23.99
N CYS A 177 13.83 -5.89 25.28
CA CYS A 177 12.92 -6.81 25.97
C CYS A 177 11.57 -6.14 26.28
N ALA A 178 10.52 -6.52 25.55
CA ALA A 178 9.17 -5.95 25.65
C ALA A 178 8.48 -6.18 27.01
N ASP A 179 8.94 -7.14 27.81
CA ASP A 179 8.35 -7.52 29.09
C ASP A 179 8.88 -6.71 30.29
N LEU A 180 9.83 -5.79 30.07
CA LEU A 180 10.49 -5.03 31.14
C LEU A 180 10.10 -3.55 31.09
N THR A 181 9.82 -2.97 32.26
CA THR A 181 9.65 -1.53 32.42
C THR A 181 10.99 -0.80 32.35
N GLU A 182 10.97 0.50 32.03
CA GLU A 182 12.19 1.31 31.89
C GLU A 182 13.07 1.29 33.17
N THR A 183 12.44 1.18 34.34
CA THR A 183 13.14 1.04 35.63
C THR A 183 13.81 -0.32 35.79
N GLU A 184 13.18 -1.40 35.33
CA GLU A 184 13.76 -2.76 35.34
C GLU A 184 14.89 -2.92 34.34
N ILE A 185 14.79 -2.29 33.16
CA ILE A 185 15.87 -2.21 32.18
C ILE A 185 17.09 -1.51 32.80
N GLN A 186 16.90 -0.38 33.49
CA GLN A 186 17.98 0.34 34.18
C GLN A 186 18.65 -0.52 35.26
N ILE A 187 17.87 -1.28 36.03
CA ILE A 187 18.39 -2.19 37.06
C ILE A 187 19.25 -3.28 36.43
N LYS A 188 18.74 -3.96 35.39
CA LYS A 188 19.48 -5.05 34.70
C LYS A 188 20.76 -4.55 34.03
N LEU A 189 20.73 -3.36 33.43
CA LEU A 189 21.93 -2.75 32.83
C LEU A 189 22.98 -2.40 33.90
N GLU A 190 22.56 -1.91 35.07
CA GLU A 190 23.48 -1.59 36.17
C GLU A 190 24.03 -2.86 36.85
N GLU A 191 23.24 -3.94 36.93
CA GLU A 191 23.70 -5.26 37.36
C GLU A 191 24.75 -5.84 36.40
N LEU A 192 24.49 -5.77 35.10
CA LEU A 192 25.41 -6.23 34.06
C LEU A 192 26.73 -5.45 34.09
N ARG A 193 26.66 -4.12 34.21
CA ARG A 193 27.84 -3.25 34.37
C ARG A 193 28.68 -3.65 35.58
N LYS A 194 28.04 -3.89 36.74
CA LYS A 194 28.73 -4.28 37.98
C LYS A 194 29.38 -5.65 37.85
N LYS A 195 28.72 -6.59 37.18
CA LYS A 195 29.21 -7.94 36.92
C LYS A 195 30.48 -7.92 36.08
N GLU A 196 30.51 -7.12 35.02
CA GLU A 196 31.67 -6.96 34.12
C GLU A 196 32.72 -5.97 34.65
N ARG A 197 32.48 -5.34 35.82
CA ARG A 197 33.39 -4.40 36.49
C ARG A 197 33.76 -3.16 35.66
N ILE A 198 32.84 -2.65 34.86
CA ILE A 198 33.06 -1.51 33.96
C ILE A 198 32.77 -0.17 34.66
N GLY A 199 33.60 0.85 34.41
CA GLY A 199 33.43 2.20 34.94
C GLY A 199 32.14 2.86 34.45
N SER A 200 31.50 3.72 35.27
CA SER A 200 30.21 4.34 34.89
C SER A 200 30.29 5.19 33.64
N TRP A 201 31.44 5.84 33.42
CA TRP A 201 31.66 6.70 32.27
C TRP A 201 31.88 5.87 31.00
N GLU A 202 32.75 4.85 31.09
CA GLU A 202 33.06 3.89 30.02
C GLU A 202 31.81 3.14 29.57
N TRP A 203 31.01 2.64 30.50
CA TRP A 203 29.71 1.99 30.22
C TRP A 203 28.74 2.87 29.42
N ARG A 204 28.66 4.17 29.77
CA ARG A 204 27.78 5.09 29.06
C ARG A 204 28.32 5.44 27.68
N LYS A 205 29.60 5.79 27.57
CA LYS A 205 30.20 6.35 26.34
C LYS A 205 30.58 5.29 25.32
N GLU A 206 31.11 4.15 25.76
CA GLU A 206 31.66 3.14 24.87
C GLU A 206 30.65 2.05 24.52
N TYR A 207 29.62 1.83 25.36
CA TYR A 207 28.64 0.75 25.15
C TYR A 207 27.21 1.28 24.95
N LEU A 208 26.64 1.99 25.93
CA LEU A 208 25.22 2.40 25.87
C LEU A 208 24.91 3.43 24.79
N GLU A 209 25.69 4.52 24.68
CA GLU A 209 25.43 5.56 23.68
C GLU A 209 25.50 5.03 22.23
N PRO A 210 26.53 4.24 21.83
CA PRO A 210 26.57 3.63 20.51
C PRO A 210 25.42 2.66 20.25
N ILE A 211 25.07 1.81 21.22
CA ILE A 211 23.99 0.81 21.07
C ILE A 211 22.63 1.48 21.01
N LYS A 212 22.38 2.50 21.84
CA LYS A 212 21.14 3.29 21.77
C LYS A 212 21.01 4.05 20.46
N LYS A 213 22.12 4.56 19.93
CA LYS A 213 22.15 5.17 18.61
C LYS A 213 21.82 4.13 17.52
N GLU A 214 22.45 2.97 17.56
CA GLU A 214 22.20 1.88 16.61
C GLU A 214 20.76 1.34 16.69
N LEU A 215 20.21 1.18 17.90
CA LEU A 215 18.82 0.78 18.12
C LEU A 215 17.85 1.85 17.65
N GLY A 216 18.13 3.12 17.90
CA GLY A 216 17.34 4.24 17.36
C GLY A 216 17.37 4.28 15.83
N ASP A 217 18.53 4.02 15.23
CA ASP A 217 18.68 3.93 13.77
C ASP A 217 17.89 2.71 13.19
N ILE A 218 17.78 1.59 13.93
CA ILE A 218 16.99 0.42 13.56
C ILE A 218 15.49 0.69 13.72
N GLU A 219 15.05 1.25 14.83
CA GLU A 219 13.64 1.61 15.07
C GLU A 219 13.14 2.63 14.03
N GLU A 220 13.98 3.61 13.68
CA GLU A 220 13.68 4.56 12.59
C GLU A 220 13.63 3.85 11.23
N LYS A 221 14.53 2.87 10.98
CA LYS A 221 14.48 2.04 9.77
C LYS A 221 13.18 1.24 9.68
N ASP A 222 12.85 0.44 10.69
CA ASP A 222 11.66 -0.40 10.73
C ASP A 222 10.38 0.44 10.59
N SER A 223 10.33 1.61 11.26
CA SER A 223 9.21 2.56 11.12
C SER A 223 9.05 3.07 9.68
N ILE A 224 10.15 3.38 8.98
CA ILE A 224 10.12 3.84 7.59
C ILE A 224 9.68 2.72 6.65
N GLU A 225 10.13 1.48 6.89
CA GLU A 225 9.73 0.33 6.08
C GLU A 225 8.23 0.04 6.21
N GLU A 226 7.73 -0.02 7.44
CA GLU A 226 6.30 -0.21 7.70
C GLU A 226 5.43 0.88 7.05
N GLU A 227 5.84 2.15 7.17
CA GLU A 227 5.09 3.27 6.59
C GLU A 227 5.11 3.22 5.06
N THR A 228 6.24 2.84 4.45
CA THR A 228 6.34 2.66 2.99
C THR A 228 5.42 1.53 2.52
N ASP A 229 5.38 0.40 3.23
CA ASP A 229 4.54 -0.74 2.87
C ASP A 229 3.05 -0.47 3.05
N LYS A 230 2.68 0.32 4.06
CA LYS A 230 1.31 0.84 4.23
C LYS A 230 0.90 1.71 3.03
N ILE A 231 1.77 2.61 2.56
CA ILE A 231 1.49 3.46 1.38
C ILE A 231 1.32 2.61 0.12
N LEU A 232 2.20 1.62 -0.11
CA LEU A 232 2.16 0.76 -1.30
C LEU A 232 0.92 -0.14 -1.31
N SER A 233 0.62 -0.79 -0.19
CA SER A 233 -0.58 -1.65 -0.07
C SER A 233 -1.87 -0.85 -0.25
N ALA A 234 -1.93 0.38 0.25
CA ALA A 234 -3.06 1.28 0.04
C ALA A 234 -3.26 1.68 -1.45
N GLN A 235 -2.17 1.80 -2.22
CA GLN A 235 -2.21 2.08 -3.67
C GLN A 235 -2.71 0.89 -4.50
N GLU A 236 -2.34 -0.32 -4.09
CA GLU A 236 -2.64 -1.58 -4.78
C GLU A 236 -4.00 -2.17 -4.40
N MET A 237 -4.62 -1.67 -3.33
CA MET A 237 -5.96 -2.08 -2.94
C MET A 237 -6.94 -1.94 -4.12
N SER A 238 -7.67 -3.02 -4.40
CA SER A 238 -8.66 -3.09 -5.47
C SER A 238 -9.93 -3.77 -4.97
N LEU A 239 -11.04 -3.48 -5.63
CA LEU A 239 -12.36 -4.02 -5.27
C LEU A 239 -12.83 -5.05 -6.27
N VAL A 240 -13.45 -6.12 -5.77
CA VAL A 240 -14.11 -7.12 -6.62
C VAL A 240 -15.52 -6.63 -6.96
N LEU A 241 -15.68 -5.88 -8.05
CA LEU A 241 -16.96 -5.25 -8.44
C LEU A 241 -18.14 -6.22 -8.50
N ARG A 242 -17.92 -7.47 -8.90
CA ARG A 242 -18.98 -8.51 -8.99
C ARG A 242 -19.55 -8.90 -7.61
N GLN A 243 -18.85 -8.59 -6.51
CA GLN A 243 -19.34 -8.81 -5.15
C GLN A 243 -20.11 -7.60 -4.60
N ILE A 244 -20.05 -6.45 -5.28
CA ILE A 244 -20.62 -5.18 -4.82
C ILE A 244 -21.85 -4.79 -5.66
N LEU A 245 -21.77 -4.98 -6.97
CA LEU A 245 -22.83 -4.64 -7.91
C LEU A 245 -23.48 -5.89 -8.50
N PRO A 246 -24.78 -5.84 -8.85
CA PRO A 246 -25.43 -6.86 -9.65
C PRO A 246 -24.68 -7.15 -10.96
N GLU A 247 -24.70 -8.41 -11.42
CA GLU A 247 -23.91 -8.85 -12.58
C GLU A 247 -24.24 -8.10 -13.87
N CYS A 248 -25.50 -7.67 -14.03
CA CYS A 248 -25.98 -6.86 -15.15
C CYS A 248 -25.31 -5.48 -15.24
N LEU A 249 -24.88 -4.90 -14.11
CA LEU A 249 -24.13 -3.64 -14.05
C LEU A 249 -22.62 -3.87 -14.00
N ALA A 250 -22.16 -4.86 -13.22
CA ALA A 250 -20.74 -5.12 -13.03
C ALA A 250 -20.04 -5.49 -14.36
N THR A 251 -20.66 -6.35 -15.18
CA THR A 251 -20.07 -6.81 -16.44
C THR A 251 -19.81 -5.70 -17.45
N PRO A 252 -20.79 -4.85 -17.83
CA PRO A 252 -20.54 -3.76 -18.77
C PRO A 252 -19.60 -2.69 -18.19
N VAL A 253 -19.66 -2.41 -16.88
CA VAL A 253 -18.72 -1.49 -16.23
C VAL A 253 -17.27 -2.00 -16.34
N LEU A 254 -17.02 -3.28 -16.06
CA LEU A 254 -15.69 -3.89 -16.19
C LEU A 254 -15.16 -3.84 -17.62
N LYS A 255 -16.03 -4.04 -18.63
CA LYS A 255 -15.65 -3.94 -20.05
C LYS A 255 -15.27 -2.50 -20.42
N LEU A 256 -16.08 -1.50 -20.03
CA LEU A 256 -15.78 -0.09 -20.29
C LEU A 256 -14.49 0.35 -19.59
N ALA A 257 -14.28 -0.10 -18.36
CA ALA A 257 -13.07 0.13 -17.59
C ALA A 257 -11.83 -0.40 -18.33
N GLY A 258 -11.90 -1.61 -18.89
CA GLY A 258 -10.85 -2.18 -19.74
C GLY A 258 -10.54 -1.33 -20.98
N TRP A 259 -11.57 -0.85 -21.70
CA TRP A 259 -11.38 -0.06 -22.93
C TRP A 259 -10.77 1.31 -22.69
N LEU A 260 -11.17 1.99 -21.62
CA LEU A 260 -10.63 3.31 -21.28
C LEU A 260 -9.36 3.20 -20.42
N ASN A 261 -8.96 1.98 -20.04
CA ASN A 261 -7.90 1.65 -19.09
C ASN A 261 -8.02 2.45 -17.78
N LEU A 262 -9.26 2.60 -17.33
CA LEU A 262 -9.64 3.26 -16.08
C LEU A 262 -9.92 2.19 -15.03
N LYS A 263 -9.58 2.48 -13.78
CA LYS A 263 -9.93 1.65 -12.64
C LYS A 263 -11.46 1.45 -12.58
N PRO A 264 -11.97 0.21 -12.48
CA PRO A 264 -13.41 -0.03 -12.37
C PRO A 264 -14.06 0.73 -11.20
N GLU A 265 -13.30 0.98 -10.14
CA GLU A 265 -13.70 1.76 -8.97
C GLU A 265 -14.08 3.21 -9.33
N CYS A 266 -13.46 3.81 -10.36
CA CYS A 266 -13.86 5.15 -10.83
C CYS A 266 -15.29 5.17 -11.37
N TYR A 267 -15.73 4.10 -12.06
CA TYR A 267 -17.10 3.97 -12.56
C TYR A 267 -18.08 3.73 -11.41
N LEU A 268 -17.68 2.89 -10.45
CA LEU A 268 -18.48 2.62 -9.26
C LEU A 268 -18.72 3.90 -8.45
N THR A 269 -17.69 4.71 -8.21
CA THR A 269 -17.84 5.99 -7.49
C THR A 269 -18.74 6.95 -8.26
N ALA A 270 -18.60 7.04 -9.59
CA ALA A 270 -19.49 7.86 -10.41
C ALA A 270 -20.95 7.40 -10.37
N LEU A 271 -21.18 6.08 -10.40
CA LEU A 271 -22.51 5.49 -10.26
C LEU A 271 -23.12 5.82 -8.89
N LEU A 272 -22.38 5.60 -7.81
CA LEU A 272 -22.84 5.86 -6.44
C LEU A 272 -23.20 7.33 -6.24
N CYS A 273 -22.36 8.27 -6.70
CA CYS A 273 -22.66 9.70 -6.61
C CYS A 273 -23.79 10.15 -7.56
N GLY A 274 -23.93 9.50 -8.72
CA GLY A 274 -25.06 9.73 -9.63
C GLY A 274 -26.39 9.34 -8.99
N VAL A 275 -26.43 8.15 -8.39
CA VAL A 275 -27.59 7.60 -7.68
C VAL A 275 -27.91 8.38 -6.40
N SER A 276 -26.89 8.79 -5.65
CA SER A 276 -27.08 9.50 -4.39
C SER A 276 -27.85 10.82 -4.53
N GLY A 277 -27.76 11.46 -5.70
CA GLY A 277 -28.50 12.68 -6.05
C GLY A 277 -29.94 12.47 -6.50
N LEU A 278 -30.46 11.23 -6.51
CA LEU A 278 -31.79 10.89 -7.03
C LEU A 278 -32.81 10.52 -5.97
N HIS A 279 -32.36 10.10 -4.78
CA HIS A 279 -33.26 9.73 -3.69
C HIS A 279 -34.12 10.90 -3.25
N PHE A 280 -35.28 10.62 -2.67
CA PHE A 280 -36.07 11.65 -1.99
C PHE A 280 -35.31 12.20 -0.77
N PRO A 281 -35.32 13.53 -0.52
CA PRO A 281 -34.56 14.13 0.57
C PRO A 281 -34.81 13.53 1.97
N LYS A 282 -36.06 13.17 2.28
CA LYS A 282 -36.45 12.60 3.58
C LYS A 282 -36.08 11.12 3.75
N THR A 283 -35.53 10.48 2.73
CA THR A 283 -35.08 9.08 2.80
C THR A 283 -33.82 8.97 3.65
N LYS A 284 -33.85 8.12 4.67
CA LYS A 284 -32.72 7.95 5.61
C LYS A 284 -32.55 6.50 6.06
N LEU A 285 -31.36 6.20 6.54
CA LEU A 285 -31.04 4.96 7.24
C LEU A 285 -30.84 5.27 8.72
N ILE A 286 -31.61 4.63 9.60
CA ILE A 286 -31.35 4.65 11.03
C ILE A 286 -30.37 3.51 11.33
N ILE A 287 -29.17 3.87 11.75
CA ILE A 287 -28.11 2.92 12.08
C ILE A 287 -28.27 2.46 13.53
N ASN A 288 -28.48 3.41 14.45
CA ASN A 288 -28.67 3.11 15.87
C ASN A 288 -29.72 4.05 16.46
N GLU A 289 -30.90 3.51 16.78
CA GLU A 289 -32.03 4.27 17.37
C GLU A 289 -31.68 4.83 18.76
N ALA A 290 -30.90 4.10 19.57
CA ALA A 290 -30.58 4.52 20.93
C ALA A 290 -29.63 5.73 20.97
N LEU A 291 -28.84 5.93 19.92
CA LEU A 291 -27.92 7.05 19.77
C LEU A 291 -28.47 8.17 18.88
N ASP A 292 -29.72 8.05 18.43
CA ASP A 292 -30.33 8.90 17.39
C ASP A 292 -29.42 9.04 16.15
N PHE A 293 -28.72 7.97 15.80
CA PHE A 293 -27.73 7.99 14.74
C PHE A 293 -28.36 7.54 13.43
N SER A 294 -28.57 8.51 12.53
CA SER A 294 -29.12 8.29 11.19
C SER A 294 -28.34 9.03 10.12
N VAL A 295 -28.43 8.52 8.88
CA VAL A 295 -27.70 9.07 7.73
C VAL A 295 -28.58 9.16 6.49
N THR A 296 -28.33 10.17 5.67
CA THR A 296 -28.95 10.42 4.35
C THR A 296 -28.09 9.85 3.21
N PRO A 297 -28.66 9.52 2.05
CA PRO A 297 -27.93 8.82 0.98
C PRO A 297 -26.88 9.66 0.23
N ASN A 298 -26.84 10.99 0.41
CA ASN A 298 -25.99 11.87 -0.39
C ASN A 298 -24.49 11.61 -0.16
N LEU A 299 -23.72 11.67 -1.27
CA LEU A 299 -22.28 11.39 -1.30
C LEU A 299 -21.51 12.51 -1.99
N TYR A 300 -20.29 12.75 -1.50
CA TYR A 300 -19.30 13.65 -2.11
C TYR A 300 -18.17 12.80 -2.69
N GLY A 301 -18.02 12.78 -4.01
CA GLY A 301 -17.04 11.93 -4.69
C GLY A 301 -16.11 12.70 -5.61
N GLY A 302 -14.90 12.18 -5.79
CA GLY A 302 -13.89 12.76 -6.66
C GLY A 302 -13.00 11.73 -7.36
N ILE A 303 -12.79 11.89 -8.66
CA ILE A 303 -11.79 11.11 -9.40
C ILE A 303 -10.49 11.91 -9.44
N VAL A 304 -9.44 11.38 -8.81
CA VAL A 304 -8.11 11.98 -8.77
C VAL A 304 -7.29 11.41 -9.91
N ALA A 305 -7.08 12.19 -10.98
CA ALA A 305 -6.26 11.75 -12.12
C ALA A 305 -5.51 12.90 -12.79
N PRO A 306 -4.34 12.65 -13.40
CA PRO A 306 -3.68 13.62 -14.28
C PRO A 306 -4.57 14.13 -15.42
N SER A 307 -4.14 15.21 -16.08
CA SER A 307 -4.79 15.68 -17.31
C SER A 307 -4.77 14.58 -18.39
N SER A 308 -5.76 14.58 -19.27
CA SER A 308 -5.87 13.67 -20.42
C SER A 308 -6.15 12.19 -20.10
N GLN A 309 -6.42 11.83 -18.84
CA GLN A 309 -6.78 10.47 -18.40
C GLN A 309 -8.27 10.14 -18.57
N LYS A 310 -8.91 10.61 -19.65
CA LYS A 310 -10.30 10.27 -20.04
C LYS A 310 -11.37 10.33 -18.92
N LYS A 311 -11.19 11.20 -17.92
CA LYS A 311 -12.17 11.46 -16.84
C LYS A 311 -13.53 11.93 -17.37
N SER A 312 -13.54 12.86 -18.33
CA SER A 312 -14.77 13.43 -18.87
C SER A 312 -15.62 12.42 -19.66
N PRO A 313 -15.08 11.51 -20.49
CA PRO A 313 -15.83 10.37 -21.05
C PRO A 313 -16.57 9.52 -20.00
N LEU A 314 -15.92 9.18 -18.88
CA LEU A 314 -16.54 8.43 -17.79
C LEU A 314 -17.68 9.22 -17.15
N ILE A 315 -17.44 10.49 -16.78
CA ILE A 315 -18.47 11.37 -16.21
C ILE A 315 -19.66 11.49 -17.17
N LYS A 316 -19.39 11.63 -18.47
CA LYS A 316 -20.42 11.71 -19.50
C LYS A 316 -21.26 10.44 -19.59
N ALA A 317 -20.61 9.27 -19.59
CA ALA A 317 -21.28 7.99 -19.73
C ALA A 317 -22.11 7.62 -18.50
N MET A 318 -21.56 7.80 -17.29
CA MET A 318 -22.20 7.34 -16.05
C MET A 318 -23.21 8.33 -15.48
N ILE A 319 -23.05 9.64 -15.72
CA ILE A 319 -23.85 10.67 -15.05
C ILE A 319 -24.56 11.56 -16.06
N VAL A 320 -23.82 12.26 -16.94
CA VAL A 320 -24.40 13.33 -17.76
C VAL A 320 -25.43 12.80 -18.75
N LYS A 321 -25.11 11.76 -19.52
CA LYS A 321 -26.03 11.21 -20.52
C LYS A 321 -27.35 10.70 -19.88
N PRO A 322 -27.32 9.81 -18.87
CA PRO A 322 -28.56 9.29 -18.29
C PRO A 322 -29.37 10.36 -17.55
N LEU A 323 -28.73 11.24 -16.77
CA LEU A 323 -29.46 12.30 -16.07
C LEU A 323 -29.99 13.38 -17.01
N ARG A 324 -29.30 13.68 -18.11
CA ARG A 324 -29.80 14.62 -19.12
C ARG A 324 -31.04 14.09 -19.81
N GLU A 325 -31.12 12.79 -20.06
CA GLU A 325 -32.33 12.15 -20.58
C GLU A 325 -33.50 12.33 -19.60
N LEU A 326 -33.30 12.05 -18.31
CA LEU A 326 -34.32 12.29 -17.28
C LEU A 326 -34.72 13.76 -17.16
N GLN A 327 -33.75 14.69 -17.23
CA GLN A 327 -34.04 16.13 -17.24
C GLN A 327 -34.82 16.56 -18.49
N ASN A 328 -34.57 15.95 -19.66
CA ASN A 328 -35.32 16.26 -20.87
C ASN A 328 -36.78 15.80 -20.74
N ARG A 329 -37.01 14.58 -20.24
CA ARG A 329 -38.38 14.08 -19.94
C ARG A 329 -39.09 14.97 -18.94
N ALA A 330 -38.40 15.39 -17.88
CA ALA A 330 -38.95 16.32 -16.89
C ALA A 330 -39.25 17.71 -17.50
N ARG A 331 -38.42 18.18 -18.43
CA ARG A 331 -38.65 19.44 -19.16
C ARG A 331 -39.87 19.37 -20.06
N GLU A 332 -40.12 18.24 -20.71
CA GLU A 332 -41.33 18.04 -21.52
C GLU A 332 -42.61 18.10 -20.66
N VAL A 333 -42.58 17.46 -19.48
CA VAL A 333 -43.67 17.57 -18.49
C VAL A 333 -43.88 19.02 -18.07
N TYR A 334 -42.80 19.71 -17.68
CA TYR A 334 -42.85 21.12 -17.29
C TYR A 334 -43.38 22.03 -18.39
N ASN A 335 -42.99 21.83 -19.65
CA ASN A 335 -43.47 22.66 -20.76
C ASN A 335 -44.98 22.53 -20.95
N ARG A 336 -45.51 21.31 -20.83
CA ARG A 336 -46.96 21.05 -20.88
C ARG A 336 -47.69 21.68 -19.69
N GLU A 337 -47.18 21.52 -18.47
CA GLU A 337 -47.74 22.16 -17.27
C GLU A 337 -47.70 23.69 -17.38
N LEU A 338 -46.66 24.26 -18.01
CA LEU A 338 -46.53 25.69 -18.23
C LEU A 338 -47.56 26.22 -19.24
N GLU A 339 -47.86 25.47 -20.29
CA GLU A 339 -48.92 25.79 -21.24
C GLU A 339 -50.30 25.77 -20.57
N GLU A 340 -50.57 24.73 -19.76
CA GLU A 340 -51.79 24.62 -18.96
C GLU A 340 -51.92 25.79 -17.97
N TYR A 341 -50.85 26.11 -17.25
CA TYR A 341 -50.78 27.26 -16.36
C TYR A 341 -51.06 28.59 -17.08
N GLN A 342 -50.49 28.80 -18.27
CA GLN A 342 -50.74 30.02 -19.06
C GLN A 342 -52.21 30.16 -19.45
N GLN A 343 -52.90 29.05 -19.74
CA GLN A 343 -54.33 29.07 -20.01
C GLN A 343 -55.14 29.40 -18.74
N LEU A 344 -54.78 28.76 -17.61
CA LEU A 344 -55.44 28.97 -16.33
C LEU A 344 -55.27 30.41 -15.82
N ILE A 345 -54.06 30.97 -15.88
CA ILE A 345 -53.80 32.34 -15.39
C ILE A 345 -54.51 33.39 -16.26
N ASN A 346 -54.56 33.20 -17.58
CA ASN A 346 -55.31 34.06 -18.49
C ASN A 346 -56.81 34.01 -18.20
N LYS A 347 -57.34 32.82 -17.88
CA LYS A 347 -58.74 32.63 -17.48
C LYS A 347 -59.03 33.31 -16.13
N TYR A 348 -58.16 33.09 -15.15
CA TYR A 348 -58.23 33.72 -13.83
C TYR A 348 -58.21 35.26 -13.92
N GLU A 349 -57.29 35.85 -14.68
CA GLU A 349 -57.22 37.31 -14.87
C GLU A 349 -58.47 37.89 -15.56
N ARG A 350 -59.05 37.15 -16.51
CA ARG A 350 -60.31 37.54 -17.17
C ARG A 350 -61.49 37.52 -16.20
N MET A 351 -61.63 36.47 -15.39
CA MET A 351 -62.70 36.36 -14.40
C MET A 351 -62.53 37.37 -13.26
N LYS A 352 -61.31 37.59 -12.78
CA LYS A 352 -61.00 38.62 -11.78
C LYS A 352 -61.44 40.02 -12.21
N LYS A 353 -61.46 40.30 -13.52
CA LYS A 353 -61.94 41.56 -14.10
C LYS A 353 -63.46 41.57 -14.37
N ASN A 354 -64.01 40.48 -14.90
CA ASN A 354 -65.36 40.48 -15.50
C ASN A 354 -66.42 39.69 -14.71
N ASP A 355 -66.02 38.72 -13.86
CA ASP A 355 -66.92 37.82 -13.15
C ASP A 355 -66.32 37.43 -11.78
N LYS A 356 -66.44 38.34 -10.82
CA LYS A 356 -65.90 38.17 -9.46
C LYS A 356 -66.73 37.24 -8.59
N GLU A 357 -68.02 37.05 -8.92
CA GLU A 357 -68.93 36.20 -8.14
C GLU A 357 -68.57 34.72 -8.31
N ASN A 358 -68.24 34.28 -9.53
CA ASN A 358 -67.89 32.88 -9.81
C ASN A 358 -66.39 32.56 -9.68
N LEU A 359 -65.54 33.57 -9.46
CA LEU A 359 -64.08 33.40 -9.40
C LEU A 359 -63.64 32.38 -8.34
N LEU A 360 -64.26 32.43 -7.15
CA LEU A 360 -63.97 31.53 -6.04
C LEU A 360 -64.56 30.12 -6.23
N GLU A 361 -65.59 29.96 -7.06
CA GLU A 361 -66.15 28.64 -7.38
C GLU A 361 -65.23 27.87 -8.33
N GLU A 362 -64.66 28.56 -9.32
CA GLU A 362 -63.81 27.93 -10.33
C GLU A 362 -62.32 27.87 -9.94
N PHE A 363 -61.88 28.81 -9.10
CA PHE A 363 -60.53 28.84 -8.52
C PHE A 363 -60.59 28.90 -6.99
N PRO A 364 -61.00 27.79 -6.33
CA PRO A 364 -61.17 27.75 -4.87
C PRO A 364 -59.84 27.99 -4.12
N ASP A 365 -58.72 27.59 -4.70
CA ASP A 365 -57.37 27.79 -4.15
C ASP A 365 -56.75 29.14 -4.54
N GLY A 366 -57.48 30.01 -5.23
CA GLY A 366 -57.03 31.33 -5.66
C GLY A 366 -56.23 31.33 -6.95
N GLU A 367 -55.19 32.19 -7.02
CA GLU A 367 -54.38 32.34 -8.23
C GLU A 367 -53.68 31.01 -8.58
N PRO A 368 -53.73 30.57 -9.86
CA PRO A 368 -53.02 29.38 -10.30
C PRO A 368 -51.54 29.44 -9.89
N LYS A 369 -50.98 28.32 -9.41
CA LYS A 369 -49.57 28.25 -9.01
C LYS A 369 -48.69 28.03 -10.23
N LYS A 370 -47.62 28.82 -10.35
CA LYS A 370 -46.68 28.72 -11.46
C LYS A 370 -45.87 27.42 -11.34
N PRO A 371 -45.83 26.55 -12.37
CA PRO A 371 -44.99 25.37 -12.33
C PRO A 371 -43.51 25.75 -12.34
N HIS A 372 -42.67 24.84 -11.83
CA HIS A 372 -41.22 25.01 -11.79
C HIS A 372 -40.51 23.80 -12.41
N PRO A 373 -39.38 24.02 -13.09
CA PRO A 373 -38.68 22.93 -13.76
C PRO A 373 -37.94 22.05 -12.75
N LYS A 374 -38.15 20.75 -12.84
CA LYS A 374 -37.42 19.74 -12.08
C LYS A 374 -36.00 19.54 -12.65
N ILE A 375 -34.96 19.58 -11.80
CA ILE A 375 -33.54 19.57 -12.21
C ILE A 375 -32.77 18.49 -11.42
N TYR A 376 -32.33 17.42 -12.08
CA TYR A 376 -31.58 16.36 -11.39
C TYR A 376 -30.09 16.69 -11.12
N TYR A 377 -29.44 17.45 -12.00
CA TYR A 377 -28.06 17.91 -11.79
C TYR A 377 -27.82 19.32 -12.31
N PHE A 378 -26.81 19.99 -11.77
CA PHE A 378 -26.36 21.31 -12.22
C PHE A 378 -24.83 21.43 -12.19
N THR A 379 -24.29 22.40 -12.94
CA THR A 379 -22.82 22.62 -13.07
C THR A 379 -22.34 23.94 -12.47
N ASN A 380 -23.27 24.85 -12.18
CA ASN A 380 -23.01 26.08 -11.45
C ASN A 380 -24.32 26.59 -10.83
N ALA A 381 -24.27 27.02 -9.57
CA ALA A 381 -25.38 27.64 -8.87
C ALA A 381 -24.86 28.47 -7.69
N THR A 382 -25.59 29.49 -7.27
CA THR A 382 -25.35 30.13 -5.96
C THR A 382 -26.02 29.31 -4.86
N SER A 383 -25.55 29.42 -3.62
CA SER A 383 -26.16 28.77 -2.44
C SER A 383 -27.66 29.09 -2.34
N GLU A 384 -28.04 30.33 -2.68
CA GLU A 384 -29.42 30.77 -2.73
C GLU A 384 -30.29 30.08 -3.79
N ALA A 385 -29.70 29.72 -4.93
CA ALA A 385 -30.42 29.06 -6.03
C ALA A 385 -30.65 27.58 -5.70
N ILE A 386 -29.70 26.94 -5.02
CA ILE A 386 -29.82 25.55 -4.54
C ILE A 386 -31.01 25.44 -3.58
N ILE A 387 -31.05 26.30 -2.55
CA ILE A 387 -32.13 26.31 -1.55
C ILE A 387 -33.49 26.59 -2.20
N ASN A 388 -33.56 27.54 -3.15
CA ASN A 388 -34.79 27.84 -3.88
C ASN A 388 -35.27 26.65 -4.74
N GLN A 389 -34.36 25.83 -5.24
CA GLN A 389 -34.73 24.61 -5.97
C GLN A 389 -35.34 23.57 -5.02
N PHE A 390 -34.77 23.39 -3.82
CA PHE A 390 -35.33 22.49 -2.80
C PHE A 390 -36.68 22.97 -2.26
N ASP A 391 -36.89 24.28 -2.10
CA ASP A 391 -38.18 24.86 -1.69
C ASP A 391 -39.30 24.57 -2.70
N LYS A 392 -38.96 24.61 -4.00
CA LYS A 392 -39.91 24.35 -5.09
C LYS A 392 -40.16 22.86 -5.34
N HIS A 393 -39.15 22.04 -5.08
CA HIS A 393 -39.18 20.59 -5.25
C HIS A 393 -38.64 19.89 -4.00
N PRO A 394 -39.36 19.89 -2.88
CA PRO A 394 -38.93 19.25 -1.63
C PRO A 394 -38.80 17.73 -1.75
N GLU A 395 -39.37 17.15 -2.81
CA GLU A 395 -39.24 15.74 -3.18
C GLU A 395 -37.93 15.40 -3.91
N GLN A 396 -37.14 16.40 -4.29
CA GLN A 396 -35.98 16.23 -5.17
C GLN A 396 -34.65 16.44 -4.43
N SER A 397 -33.75 15.45 -4.54
CA SER A 397 -32.32 15.66 -4.26
C SER A 397 -31.59 16.23 -5.48
N LEU A 398 -30.40 16.80 -5.24
CA LEU A 398 -29.60 17.43 -6.29
C LEU A 398 -28.18 16.86 -6.36
N LEU A 399 -27.65 16.79 -7.58
CA LEU A 399 -26.24 16.52 -7.85
C LEU A 399 -25.54 17.76 -8.40
N TYR A 400 -24.54 18.24 -7.66
CA TYR A 400 -23.60 19.24 -8.15
C TYR A 400 -22.46 18.54 -8.90
N LEU A 401 -22.48 18.67 -10.24
CA LEU A 401 -21.46 18.09 -11.12
C LEU A 401 -20.45 19.16 -11.59
N LYS A 402 -19.16 18.95 -11.30
CA LYS A 402 -18.09 19.84 -11.77
C LYS A 402 -16.97 19.05 -12.43
N ASP A 403 -16.56 19.43 -13.64
CA ASP A 403 -15.46 18.72 -14.34
C ASP A 403 -14.12 18.86 -13.59
N GLU A 404 -13.89 20.03 -12.96
CA GLU A 404 -12.78 20.28 -12.03
C GLU A 404 -13.34 20.68 -10.66
N LEU A 405 -13.27 19.76 -9.70
CA LEU A 405 -13.83 19.88 -8.35
C LEU A 405 -13.25 21.07 -7.57
N ALA A 406 -11.99 21.44 -7.84
CA ALA A 406 -11.38 22.63 -7.25
C ALA A 406 -12.20 23.91 -7.51
N GLY A 407 -12.84 24.00 -8.67
CA GLY A 407 -13.70 25.12 -9.03
C GLY A 407 -14.98 25.23 -8.22
N VAL A 408 -15.44 24.14 -7.57
CA VAL A 408 -16.54 24.20 -6.60
C VAL A 408 -16.13 25.04 -5.40
N PHE A 409 -14.93 24.79 -4.87
CA PHE A 409 -14.41 25.43 -3.67
C PHE A 409 -13.83 26.83 -3.93
N SER A 410 -13.12 27.04 -5.03
CA SER A 410 -12.66 28.39 -5.41
C SER A 410 -13.82 29.32 -5.77
N GLY A 411 -14.98 28.76 -6.15
CA GLY A 411 -16.21 29.52 -6.39
C GLY A 411 -16.99 29.86 -5.12
N MET A 412 -16.69 29.22 -3.98
CA MET A 412 -17.34 29.51 -2.71
C MET A 412 -16.98 30.92 -2.24
N ASN A 413 -17.96 31.64 -1.72
CA ASN A 413 -17.83 33.03 -1.27
C ASN A 413 -17.41 34.04 -2.36
N ALA A 414 -17.25 33.61 -3.62
CA ALA A 414 -16.86 34.50 -4.73
C ALA A 414 -17.88 35.62 -4.94
N TYR A 415 -19.18 35.33 -4.73
CA TYR A 415 -20.27 36.30 -4.85
C TYR A 415 -20.41 37.26 -3.66
N ARG A 416 -19.72 36.99 -2.55
CA ARG A 416 -19.71 37.82 -1.33
C ARG A 416 -18.32 38.39 -1.00
N GLY A 417 -17.43 38.46 -1.97
CA GLY A 417 -16.07 38.99 -1.79
C GLY A 417 -15.26 38.24 -0.73
N GLY A 418 -15.44 36.92 -0.63
CA GLY A 418 -14.72 36.05 0.31
C GLY A 418 -15.30 35.96 1.73
N LYS A 419 -16.35 36.72 2.07
CA LYS A 419 -16.98 36.75 3.40
C LYS A 419 -18.33 36.04 3.45
N GLY A 420 -18.44 34.83 2.93
CA GLY A 420 -19.67 34.03 2.98
C GLY A 420 -19.57 32.80 3.88
N SER A 421 -20.73 32.21 4.19
CA SER A 421 -20.87 30.96 4.95
C SER A 421 -21.03 29.73 4.05
N ASP A 422 -20.83 29.88 2.73
CA ASP A 422 -21.13 28.83 1.75
C ASP A 422 -20.47 27.50 2.13
N GLU A 423 -19.20 27.52 2.56
CA GLU A 423 -18.47 26.33 2.97
C GLU A 423 -19.11 25.59 4.17
N GLN A 424 -19.65 26.33 5.15
CA GLN A 424 -20.37 25.73 6.29
C GLN A 424 -21.71 25.14 5.84
N ASP A 425 -22.41 25.82 4.93
CA ASP A 425 -23.67 25.35 4.35
C ASP A 425 -23.46 24.02 3.59
N PHE A 426 -22.34 23.85 2.88
CA PHE A 426 -22.02 22.58 2.24
C PHE A 426 -21.75 21.46 3.26
N LEU A 427 -21.05 21.75 4.35
CA LEU A 427 -20.78 20.74 5.39
C LEU A 427 -22.08 20.27 6.08
N SER A 428 -23.04 21.17 6.32
CA SER A 428 -24.34 20.81 6.88
C SER A 428 -25.19 20.02 5.88
N GLN A 429 -25.17 20.39 4.59
CA GLN A 429 -25.85 19.67 3.51
C GLN A 429 -25.31 18.26 3.30
N TYR A 430 -24.02 18.01 3.59
CA TYR A 430 -23.45 16.65 3.57
C TYR A 430 -24.14 15.74 4.60
N ASP A 431 -24.35 16.25 5.81
CA ASP A 431 -25.05 15.53 6.88
C ASP A 431 -26.58 15.52 6.64
N GLY A 432 -27.05 16.21 5.59
CA GLY A 432 -28.46 16.28 5.20
C GLY A 432 -29.27 17.25 6.06
N ALA A 433 -28.62 18.10 6.84
CA ALA A 433 -29.30 19.02 7.74
C ALA A 433 -30.20 19.99 6.96
N GLY A 434 -31.40 20.19 7.50
CA GLY A 434 -32.34 21.21 7.03
C GLY A 434 -31.83 22.63 7.28
N GLU A 435 -32.42 23.59 6.58
CA GLU A 435 -32.14 25.01 6.78
C GLU A 435 -33.43 25.82 6.92
N VAL A 436 -33.50 26.64 7.97
CA VAL A 436 -34.54 27.64 8.16
C VAL A 436 -33.98 29.01 7.81
N ARG A 437 -34.45 29.62 6.71
CA ARG A 437 -34.05 30.96 6.28
C ARG A 437 -35.24 31.90 6.22
N LEU A 438 -35.17 33.00 6.96
CA LEU A 438 -36.11 34.11 6.87
C LEU A 438 -35.82 34.92 5.60
N ARG A 439 -36.80 35.06 4.70
CA ARG A 439 -36.57 35.66 3.38
C ARG A 439 -37.78 36.40 2.84
N LYS A 440 -37.60 37.69 2.56
CA LYS A 440 -38.65 38.57 1.99
C LYS A 440 -39.17 38.16 0.60
N SER A 441 -38.49 37.26 -0.12
CA SER A 441 -38.78 36.89 -1.52
C SER A 441 -39.49 35.54 -1.71
N SER A 442 -39.77 34.79 -0.63
CA SER A 442 -40.63 33.60 -0.70
C SER A 442 -42.09 34.04 -0.56
N GLU A 443 -43.05 33.33 -1.17
CA GLU A 443 -44.49 33.66 -1.06
C GLU A 443 -44.97 33.72 0.40
N SER A 444 -44.32 32.98 1.29
CA SER A 444 -44.57 32.90 2.74
C SER A 444 -43.69 33.81 3.62
N GLY A 445 -42.62 34.40 3.07
CA GLY A 445 -41.63 35.17 3.85
C GLY A 445 -40.60 34.32 4.62
N VAL A 446 -40.75 32.99 4.64
CA VAL A 446 -39.88 32.02 5.35
C VAL A 446 -39.71 30.76 4.50
N VAL A 447 -38.46 30.32 4.31
CA VAL A 447 -38.12 29.01 3.75
C VAL A 447 -37.72 28.12 4.92
N ASP A 448 -38.50 27.07 5.19
CA ASP A 448 -38.28 26.09 6.26
C ASP A 448 -38.12 24.70 5.63
N LEU A 449 -36.87 24.30 5.40
CA LEU A 449 -36.54 23.02 4.79
C LEU A 449 -36.07 22.05 5.88
N GLU A 450 -36.76 20.93 6.04
CA GLU A 450 -36.37 19.88 6.98
C GLU A 450 -35.08 19.16 6.58
N CYS A 451 -34.79 19.03 5.27
CA CYS A 451 -33.64 18.28 4.78
C CYS A 451 -33.17 18.80 3.42
N VAL A 452 -31.85 19.02 3.27
CA VAL A 452 -31.22 19.54 2.04
C VAL A 452 -30.03 18.65 1.62
N PRO A 453 -30.27 17.39 1.18
CA PRO A 453 -29.20 16.47 0.85
C PRO A 453 -28.65 16.79 -0.54
N LEU A 454 -27.45 17.40 -0.55
CA LEU A 454 -26.71 17.68 -1.76
C LEU A 454 -25.66 16.58 -1.99
N SER A 455 -25.55 16.07 -3.22
CA SER A 455 -24.44 15.22 -3.66
C SER A 455 -23.48 16.02 -4.53
N ILE A 456 -22.19 15.69 -4.50
CA ILE A 456 -21.15 16.36 -5.30
C ILE A 456 -20.34 15.32 -6.03
N PHE A 457 -20.06 15.56 -7.31
CA PHE A 457 -19.12 14.73 -8.05
C PHE A 457 -18.26 15.55 -9.01
N GLY A 458 -16.99 15.16 -9.15
CA GLY A 458 -16.11 15.81 -10.12
C GLY A 458 -14.77 15.14 -10.33
N GLY A 459 -14.04 15.60 -11.34
CA GLY A 459 -12.63 15.27 -11.51
C GLY A 459 -11.76 16.24 -10.73
N ILE A 460 -10.61 15.79 -10.23
CA ILE A 460 -9.59 16.67 -9.68
C ILE A 460 -8.20 16.21 -10.09
N GLN A 461 -7.30 17.16 -10.28
CA GLN A 461 -5.90 16.83 -10.56
C GLN A 461 -5.14 16.54 -9.26
N PRO A 462 -4.24 15.54 -9.22
CA PRO A 462 -3.46 15.22 -8.02
C PRO A 462 -2.79 16.46 -7.44
N LYS A 463 -2.09 17.26 -8.26
CA LYS A 463 -1.42 18.50 -7.82
C LYS A 463 -2.37 19.53 -7.22
N VAL A 464 -3.56 19.67 -7.78
CA VAL A 464 -4.56 20.64 -7.30
C VAL A 464 -5.15 20.18 -5.99
N LEU A 465 -5.50 18.89 -5.90
CA LEU A 465 -5.94 18.27 -4.66
C LEU A 465 -4.86 18.39 -3.58
N HIS A 466 -3.58 18.16 -3.93
CA HIS A 466 -2.47 18.32 -3.00
C HIS A 466 -2.41 19.73 -2.40
N ASN A 467 -2.53 20.76 -3.23
CA ASN A 467 -2.54 22.15 -2.75
C ASN A 467 -3.76 22.46 -1.87
N LEU A 468 -4.90 21.82 -2.14
CA LEU A 468 -6.14 22.03 -1.41
C LEU A 468 -6.20 21.29 -0.07
N LEU A 469 -5.49 20.16 0.04
CA LEU A 469 -5.31 19.42 1.30
C LEU A 469 -4.27 20.08 2.22
N GLY A 470 -3.47 21.03 1.71
CA GLY A 470 -2.46 21.75 2.48
C GLY A 470 -1.39 20.83 3.08
N ASN A 471 -0.86 21.19 4.25
CA ASN A 471 0.10 20.38 5.02
C ASN A 471 -0.55 19.21 5.79
N GLY A 472 -1.77 18.81 5.45
CA GLY A 472 -2.55 17.84 6.24
C GLY A 472 -3.32 18.47 7.41
N GLU A 473 -3.58 19.78 7.37
CA GLU A 473 -4.48 20.45 8.30
C GLU A 473 -5.90 20.46 7.69
N ASP A 474 -6.63 19.35 7.81
CA ASP A 474 -8.06 19.30 7.52
C ASP A 474 -8.87 19.64 8.78
N ASP A 475 -8.65 20.84 9.35
CA ASP A 475 -9.13 21.22 10.69
C ASP A 475 -10.65 21.06 10.87
N ASN A 476 -11.43 21.18 9.80
CA ASN A 476 -12.89 21.08 9.82
C ASN A 476 -13.43 19.75 9.25
N GLY A 477 -12.55 18.78 8.93
CA GLY A 477 -12.91 17.48 8.37
C GLY A 477 -13.59 17.58 7.00
N LYS A 478 -13.29 18.63 6.22
CA LYS A 478 -13.92 18.91 4.93
C LYS A 478 -13.59 17.82 3.93
N TRP A 479 -12.31 17.45 3.84
CA TRP A 479 -11.81 16.48 2.89
C TRP A 479 -12.09 15.05 3.32
N ALA A 480 -12.19 14.82 4.64
CA ALA A 480 -12.62 13.55 5.22
C ALA A 480 -14.03 13.08 4.77
N ARG A 481 -14.88 14.00 4.27
CA ARG A 481 -16.23 13.68 3.76
C ARG A 481 -16.25 13.20 2.30
N PHE A 482 -15.16 13.42 1.56
CA PHE A 482 -15.06 13.04 0.15
C PHE A 482 -14.56 11.62 -0.02
N ILE A 483 -15.20 10.85 -0.91
CA ILE A 483 -14.68 9.57 -1.40
C ILE A 483 -13.84 9.81 -2.65
N PHE A 484 -12.54 9.53 -2.56
CA PHE A 484 -11.61 9.70 -3.67
C PHE A 484 -11.17 8.36 -4.25
N VAL A 485 -11.03 8.31 -5.57
CA VAL A 485 -10.36 7.20 -6.27
C VAL A 485 -9.20 7.76 -7.07
N GLN A 486 -8.00 7.20 -6.84
CA GLN A 486 -6.82 7.55 -7.61
C GLN A 486 -6.74 6.73 -8.89
N GLN A 487 -6.76 7.42 -10.02
CA GLN A 487 -6.50 6.85 -11.34
C GLN A 487 -5.04 7.14 -11.74
N PRO A 488 -4.17 6.12 -11.78
CA PRO A 488 -2.78 6.30 -12.21
C PRO A 488 -2.70 6.66 -13.71
N LEU A 489 -1.54 7.19 -14.12
CA LEU A 489 -1.28 7.48 -15.54
C LEU A 489 -1.09 6.18 -16.30
N THR A 490 -2.13 5.74 -17.01
CA THR A 490 -2.13 4.52 -17.81
C THR A 490 -2.38 4.83 -19.28
N ALA A 491 -1.78 4.05 -20.18
CA ALA A 491 -2.02 4.17 -21.62
C ALA A 491 -3.29 3.41 -21.97
N SER A 492 -4.28 4.07 -22.56
CA SER A 492 -5.45 3.38 -23.10
C SER A 492 -5.10 2.72 -24.42
N VAL A 493 -5.37 1.43 -24.58
CA VAL A 493 -5.29 0.74 -25.87
C VAL A 493 -6.69 0.77 -26.49
N MET A 494 -6.80 1.28 -27.71
CA MET A 494 -8.05 1.22 -28.46
C MET A 494 -8.20 -0.22 -28.98
N SER A 495 -9.24 -0.94 -28.56
CA SER A 495 -9.55 -2.26 -29.13
C SER A 495 -10.08 -2.10 -30.56
N GLU A 496 -9.70 -3.04 -31.44
CA GLU A 496 -10.17 -3.13 -32.84
C GLU A 496 -11.67 -3.48 -32.91
N ASP A 497 -12.21 -4.10 -31.86
CA ASP A 497 -13.54 -4.69 -31.85
C ASP A 497 -14.66 -3.65 -31.83
N GLY A 498 -14.34 -2.38 -31.51
CA GLY A 498 -15.22 -1.22 -31.67
C GLY A 498 -16.62 -1.34 -31.02
N GLY A 499 -16.83 -2.33 -30.15
CA GLY A 499 -18.16 -2.69 -29.67
C GLY A 499 -18.86 -1.51 -29.03
N ALA A 500 -20.12 -1.25 -29.40
CA ALA A 500 -20.92 -0.25 -28.74
C ALA A 500 -21.58 -0.88 -27.49
N ILE A 501 -20.86 -0.91 -26.36
CA ILE A 501 -21.54 -1.11 -25.07
C ILE A 501 -22.16 0.24 -24.70
N ASP A 502 -23.46 0.35 -24.92
CA ASP A 502 -24.22 1.49 -24.44
C ASP A 502 -24.87 1.15 -23.10
N LEU A 503 -24.29 1.68 -22.02
CA LEU A 503 -24.88 1.61 -20.68
C LEU A 503 -26.08 2.54 -20.50
N ASN A 504 -26.28 3.50 -21.41
CA ASN A 504 -27.23 4.57 -21.19
C ASN A 504 -28.67 4.09 -20.97
N PRO A 505 -29.24 3.16 -21.75
CA PRO A 505 -30.61 2.68 -21.52
C PRO A 505 -30.77 2.06 -20.12
N LEU A 506 -29.81 1.22 -19.70
CA LEU A 506 -29.81 0.57 -18.40
C LEU A 506 -29.68 1.57 -17.25
N LEU A 507 -28.80 2.58 -17.40
CA LEU A 507 -28.62 3.62 -16.39
C LEU A 507 -29.81 4.57 -16.30
N VAL A 508 -30.45 4.91 -17.43
CA VAL A 508 -31.67 5.73 -17.43
C VAL A 508 -32.78 5.02 -16.67
N GLU A 509 -33.00 3.73 -16.92
CA GLU A 509 -34.00 2.93 -16.21
C GLU A 509 -33.69 2.83 -14.71
N LEU A 510 -32.43 2.53 -14.35
CA LEU A 510 -31.97 2.53 -12.96
C LEU A 510 -32.27 3.87 -12.26
N TYR A 511 -31.87 4.97 -12.89
CA TYR A 511 -31.98 6.31 -12.31
C TYR A 511 -33.44 6.74 -12.20
N GLU A 512 -34.28 6.38 -13.18
CA GLU A 512 -35.71 6.63 -13.16
C GLU A 512 -36.40 5.88 -12.01
N GLN A 513 -36.08 4.60 -11.82
CA GLN A 513 -36.65 3.81 -10.73
C GLN A 513 -36.27 4.37 -9.36
N ILE A 514 -34.99 4.69 -9.14
CA ILE A 514 -34.54 5.26 -7.86
C ILE A 514 -35.19 6.63 -7.60
N ALA A 515 -35.29 7.48 -8.63
CA ALA A 515 -35.98 8.77 -8.53
C ALA A 515 -37.49 8.63 -8.29
N GLY A 516 -38.07 7.46 -8.52
CA GLY A 516 -39.47 7.13 -8.30
C GLY A 516 -39.76 6.38 -6.99
N PHE A 517 -38.74 5.96 -6.24
CA PHE A 517 -38.94 5.27 -4.97
C PHE A 517 -39.59 6.21 -3.92
N PRO A 518 -40.50 5.70 -3.08
CA PRO A 518 -41.13 6.51 -2.04
C PRO A 518 -40.12 6.93 -0.98
N VAL A 519 -40.49 7.94 -0.18
CA VAL A 519 -39.75 8.30 1.04
C VAL A 519 -39.73 7.10 1.97
N MET A 520 -38.54 6.61 2.32
CA MET A 520 -38.36 5.40 3.12
C MET A 520 -37.41 5.65 4.30
N THR A 521 -37.71 5.03 5.44
CA THR A 521 -36.77 4.96 6.57
C THR A 521 -36.27 3.53 6.69
N TYR A 522 -35.00 3.31 6.34
CA TYR A 522 -34.38 2.00 6.40
C TYR A 522 -33.80 1.72 7.78
N ARG A 523 -33.67 0.44 8.11
CA ARG A 523 -33.03 -0.07 9.32
C ARG A 523 -32.08 -1.22 8.97
N LEU A 524 -31.04 -1.40 9.77
CA LEU A 524 -30.17 -2.56 9.62
C LEU A 524 -30.84 -3.81 10.20
N SER A 525 -30.78 -4.93 9.48
CA SER A 525 -31.08 -6.25 10.05
C SER A 525 -30.13 -6.57 11.22
N ARG A 526 -30.50 -7.51 12.09
CA ARG A 526 -29.69 -7.88 13.27
C ARG A 526 -28.25 -8.26 12.90
N ASP A 527 -28.07 -9.05 11.85
CA ASP A 527 -26.75 -9.48 11.39
C ASP A 527 -25.97 -8.34 10.73
N ALA A 528 -26.65 -7.47 9.99
CA ALA A 528 -26.06 -6.26 9.43
C ALA A 528 -25.59 -5.29 10.51
N PHE A 529 -26.41 -5.08 11.56
CA PHE A 529 -26.03 -4.24 12.70
C PHE A 529 -24.83 -4.82 13.46
N ARG A 530 -24.76 -6.15 13.64
CA ARG A 530 -23.58 -6.80 14.24
C ARG A 530 -22.31 -6.57 13.41
N ALA A 531 -22.40 -6.72 12.09
CA ALA A 531 -21.27 -6.45 11.19
C ALA A 531 -20.84 -4.97 11.25
N TYR A 532 -21.82 -4.07 11.27
CA TYR A 532 -21.59 -2.64 11.45
C TYR A 532 -20.89 -2.32 12.77
N CYS A 533 -21.35 -2.85 13.91
CA CYS A 533 -20.71 -2.62 15.21
C CYS A 533 -19.25 -3.09 15.24
N LYS A 534 -18.93 -4.20 14.58
CA LYS A 534 -17.55 -4.68 14.47
C LYS A 534 -16.68 -3.67 13.71
N ALA A 535 -17.15 -3.20 12.56
CA ALA A 535 -16.43 -2.20 11.76
C ALA A 535 -16.31 -0.86 12.49
N TYR A 536 -17.38 -0.40 13.15
CA TYR A 536 -17.39 0.82 13.96
C TYR A 536 -16.30 0.79 15.05
N ASN A 537 -16.26 -0.29 15.84
CA ASN A 537 -15.25 -0.43 16.89
C ASN A 537 -13.83 -0.46 16.33
N GLU A 538 -13.63 -1.08 15.17
CA GLU A 538 -12.34 -1.08 14.48
C GLU A 538 -11.93 0.32 14.01
N TYR A 539 -12.88 1.11 13.47
CA TYR A 539 -12.62 2.50 13.07
C TYR A 539 -12.30 3.39 14.25
N GLU A 540 -12.98 3.23 15.37
CA GLU A 540 -12.66 3.96 16.61
C GLU A 540 -11.25 3.63 17.11
N GLN A 541 -10.84 2.35 17.07
CA GLN A 541 -9.48 1.94 17.43
C GLN A 541 -8.43 2.55 16.47
N ARG A 542 -8.69 2.56 15.17
CA ARG A 542 -7.81 3.19 14.17
C ARG A 542 -7.71 4.70 14.39
N LYS A 543 -8.81 5.37 14.73
CA LYS A 543 -8.85 6.82 15.00
C LYS A 543 -7.96 7.23 16.18
N ILE A 544 -7.89 6.42 17.24
CA ILE A 544 -7.10 6.73 18.45
C ILE A 544 -5.67 6.20 18.40
N SER A 545 -5.29 5.45 17.36
CA SER A 545 -3.95 4.87 17.24
C SER A 545 -2.88 5.96 17.17
N ILE A 546 -1.76 5.73 17.87
CA ILE A 546 -0.62 6.65 17.98
C ILE A 546 -0.01 6.91 16.59
N HIS A 547 -0.04 5.91 15.71
CA HIS A 547 0.53 5.98 14.36
C HIS A 547 -0.41 6.61 13.32
N THR A 548 -1.64 6.97 13.68
CA THR A 548 -2.61 7.53 12.74
C THR A 548 -2.46 9.05 12.65
N SER A 549 -2.16 9.53 11.45
CA SER A 549 -2.03 10.95 11.14
C SER A 549 -3.33 11.72 11.38
N THR A 550 -3.22 13.01 11.75
CA THR A 550 -4.38 13.87 12.04
C THR A 550 -5.46 13.85 10.95
N PRO A 551 -5.15 13.96 9.64
CA PRO A 551 -6.16 13.81 8.59
C PRO A 551 -6.89 12.47 8.62
N MET A 552 -6.15 11.38 8.83
CA MET A 552 -6.74 10.04 8.87
C MET A 552 -7.65 9.86 10.08
N ARG A 553 -7.41 10.55 11.21
CA ARG A 553 -8.36 10.55 12.34
C ARG A 553 -9.71 11.12 11.93
N HIS A 554 -9.72 12.20 11.14
CA HIS A 554 -10.97 12.77 10.62
C HIS A 554 -11.66 11.83 9.63
N VAL A 555 -10.91 11.16 8.77
CA VAL A 555 -11.46 10.15 7.83
C VAL A 555 -12.11 9.00 8.59
N TRP A 556 -11.42 8.40 9.56
CA TRP A 556 -11.98 7.31 10.36
C TRP A 556 -13.19 7.75 11.18
N GLY A 557 -13.19 8.98 11.71
CA GLY A 557 -14.34 9.56 12.41
C GLY A 557 -15.56 9.86 11.51
N LYS A 558 -15.40 9.87 10.18
CA LYS A 558 -16.52 10.01 9.22
C LYS A 558 -16.85 8.71 8.48
N ALA A 559 -15.99 7.71 8.55
CA ALA A 559 -16.20 6.41 7.93
C ALA A 559 -17.45 5.69 8.45
N GLU A 560 -17.76 5.84 9.74
CA GLU A 560 -18.96 5.27 10.39
C GLU A 560 -20.28 5.69 9.73
N GLY A 561 -20.40 6.97 9.36
CA GLY A 561 -21.55 7.49 8.64
C GLY A 561 -21.50 7.11 7.17
N LEU A 562 -20.32 7.16 6.55
CA LEU A 562 -20.11 6.79 5.15
C LEU A 562 -20.56 5.35 4.85
N VAL A 563 -20.29 4.39 5.73
CA VAL A 563 -20.76 3.00 5.58
C VAL A 563 -22.29 2.96 5.42
N GLY A 564 -23.03 3.71 6.25
CA GLY A 564 -24.48 3.76 6.14
C GLY A 564 -24.96 4.42 4.84
N LYS A 565 -24.32 5.53 4.43
CA LYS A 565 -24.63 6.22 3.17
C LYS A 565 -24.41 5.28 1.97
N LEU A 566 -23.29 4.55 1.94
CA LEU A 566 -22.96 3.58 0.90
C LEU A 566 -23.94 2.40 0.90
N ALA A 567 -24.27 1.84 2.07
CA ALA A 567 -25.18 0.72 2.19
C ALA A 567 -26.59 1.07 1.67
N LEU A 568 -27.10 2.26 1.98
CA LEU A 568 -28.39 2.74 1.48
C LEU A 568 -28.39 2.81 -0.06
N ASN A 569 -27.35 3.40 -0.65
CA ASN A 569 -27.24 3.49 -2.12
C ASN A 569 -27.14 2.10 -2.77
N LEU A 570 -26.31 1.21 -2.23
CA LEU A 570 -26.18 -0.16 -2.75
C LEU A 570 -27.49 -0.94 -2.65
N HIS A 571 -28.20 -0.82 -1.53
CA HIS A 571 -29.51 -1.44 -1.32
C HIS A 571 -30.50 -0.98 -2.39
N CYS A 572 -30.64 0.33 -2.61
CA CYS A 572 -31.55 0.85 -3.64
C CYS A 572 -31.13 0.42 -5.06
N ILE A 573 -29.83 0.38 -5.38
CA ILE A 573 -29.34 -0.08 -6.68
C ILE A 573 -29.72 -1.55 -6.92
N GLU A 574 -29.56 -2.41 -5.92
CA GLU A 574 -29.85 -3.84 -6.02
C GLU A 574 -31.34 -4.08 -6.35
N TYR A 575 -32.25 -3.41 -5.63
CA TYR A 575 -33.69 -3.59 -5.83
C TYR A 575 -34.22 -2.87 -7.08
N ALA A 576 -33.66 -1.71 -7.45
CA ALA A 576 -33.98 -1.06 -8.72
C ALA A 576 -33.57 -1.94 -9.93
N MET A 577 -32.45 -2.66 -9.84
CA MET A 577 -32.08 -3.63 -10.89
C MET A 577 -33.03 -4.83 -10.98
N LYS A 578 -33.78 -5.13 -9.90
CA LYS A 578 -34.83 -6.17 -9.89
C LYS A 578 -36.21 -5.62 -10.31
N GLY A 579 -36.35 -4.30 -10.46
CA GLY A 579 -37.66 -3.66 -10.68
C GLY A 579 -38.56 -3.68 -9.44
N GLU A 580 -37.98 -3.82 -8.25
CA GLU A 580 -38.68 -3.96 -6.98
C GLU A 580 -38.47 -2.73 -6.09
N VAL A 581 -39.43 -2.45 -5.20
CA VAL A 581 -39.23 -1.44 -4.16
C VAL A 581 -38.36 -2.05 -3.05
N PRO A 582 -37.28 -1.38 -2.62
CA PRO A 582 -36.40 -1.89 -1.58
C PRO A 582 -37.15 -2.07 -0.24
N PRO A 583 -36.96 -3.19 0.46
CA PRO A 583 -37.53 -3.41 1.78
C PRO A 583 -36.89 -2.50 2.82
N GLU A 584 -37.59 -2.23 3.92
CA GLU A 584 -37.08 -1.38 5.02
C GLU A 584 -35.80 -1.92 5.66
N SER A 585 -35.57 -3.24 5.61
CA SER A 585 -34.42 -3.88 6.24
C SER A 585 -33.26 -4.05 5.27
N ILE A 586 -32.07 -3.54 5.66
CA ILE A 586 -30.81 -3.74 4.94
C ILE A 586 -30.10 -4.99 5.48
N GLY A 587 -29.73 -5.89 4.57
CA GLY A 587 -29.07 -7.17 4.87
C GLY A 587 -27.58 -7.07 5.16
N ALA A 588 -27.02 -8.14 5.73
CA ALA A 588 -25.59 -8.20 6.09
C ALA A 588 -24.66 -8.15 4.87
N HIS A 589 -25.06 -8.71 3.73
CA HIS A 589 -24.28 -8.67 2.49
C HIS A 589 -24.02 -7.22 2.04
N THR A 590 -25.08 -6.40 1.94
CA THR A 590 -25.00 -4.99 1.54
C THR A 590 -24.13 -4.17 2.49
N ILE A 591 -24.24 -4.40 3.81
CA ILE A 591 -23.39 -3.72 4.79
C ILE A 591 -21.92 -4.14 4.67
N ASN A 592 -21.62 -5.42 4.47
CA ASN A 592 -20.24 -5.87 4.28
C ASN A 592 -19.61 -5.26 3.01
N SER A 593 -20.38 -5.15 1.92
CA SER A 593 -19.94 -4.47 0.70
C SER A 593 -19.72 -2.97 0.94
N ALA A 594 -20.55 -2.32 1.75
CA ALA A 594 -20.37 -0.93 2.15
C ALA A 594 -19.14 -0.72 3.05
N ILE A 595 -18.87 -1.63 3.99
CA ILE A 595 -17.66 -1.63 4.83
C ILE A 595 -16.40 -1.80 3.95
N ALA A 596 -16.42 -2.74 3.00
CA ALA A 596 -15.32 -2.94 2.06
C ALA A 596 -15.05 -1.67 1.23
N LEU A 597 -16.09 -0.99 0.77
CA LEU A 597 -15.98 0.29 0.06
C LEU A 597 -15.42 1.41 0.96
N ALA A 598 -15.93 1.56 2.18
CA ALA A 598 -15.45 2.58 3.11
C ALA A 598 -13.96 2.38 3.43
N ASN A 599 -13.53 1.13 3.66
CA ASN A 599 -12.12 0.79 3.87
C ASN A 599 -11.27 1.11 2.63
N PHE A 600 -11.77 0.80 1.44
CA PHE A 600 -11.09 1.13 0.19
C PHE A 600 -10.92 2.65 0.03
N TYR A 601 -11.98 3.44 0.23
CA TYR A 601 -11.88 4.90 0.11
C TYR A 601 -10.96 5.51 1.18
N ALA A 602 -10.98 4.98 2.41
CA ALA A 602 -10.05 5.39 3.45
C ALA A 602 -8.60 5.09 3.04
N ALA A 603 -8.31 3.91 2.48
CA ALA A 603 -7.00 3.58 1.94
C ALA A 603 -6.59 4.47 0.76
N GLN A 604 -7.53 4.84 -0.13
CA GLN A 604 -7.25 5.78 -1.21
C GLN A 604 -6.83 7.15 -0.67
N ILE A 605 -7.49 7.64 0.38
CA ILE A 605 -7.15 8.90 1.04
C ILE A 605 -5.81 8.79 1.78
N GLU A 606 -5.59 7.69 2.50
CA GLU A 606 -4.31 7.39 3.15
C GLU A 606 -3.16 7.40 2.15
N SER A 607 -3.37 6.84 0.95
CA SER A 607 -2.41 6.92 -0.14
C SER A 607 -2.20 8.34 -0.67
N ILE A 608 -3.25 9.18 -0.74
CA ILE A 608 -3.13 10.59 -1.14
C ILE A 608 -2.29 11.37 -0.13
N TYR A 609 -2.53 11.17 1.18
CA TYR A 609 -1.74 11.78 2.26
C TYR A 609 -0.33 11.19 2.40
N GLY A 610 -0.19 9.88 2.20
CA GLY A 610 1.11 9.19 2.16
C GLY A 610 1.98 9.70 1.02
N GLY A 611 1.40 10.00 -0.15
CA GLY A 611 2.08 10.65 -1.27
C GLY A 611 2.25 12.17 -1.14
N LEU A 612 1.63 12.81 -0.14
CA LEU A 612 1.76 14.24 0.16
C LEU A 612 3.02 14.57 0.96
N GLY A 613 3.54 13.61 1.73
CA GLY A 613 4.72 13.83 2.57
C GLY A 613 5.96 14.15 1.74
N GLU A 614 6.75 15.15 2.17
CA GLU A 614 8.17 15.25 1.81
C GLU A 614 9.01 14.19 2.55
N SER A 615 8.36 13.27 3.26
CA SER A 615 8.98 12.21 4.04
C SER A 615 9.69 11.19 3.15
N LEU A 616 10.66 10.50 3.74
CA LEU A 616 11.40 9.45 3.05
C LEU A 616 10.49 8.30 2.56
N PRO A 617 9.52 7.75 3.35
CA PRO A 617 8.58 6.73 2.88
C PRO A 617 7.79 7.11 1.61
N SER A 618 7.28 8.34 1.55
CA SER A 618 6.57 8.88 0.39
C SER A 618 7.45 8.89 -0.87
N ASN A 619 8.69 9.35 -0.72
CA ASN A 619 9.67 9.40 -1.80
C ASN A 619 10.07 7.99 -2.27
N LEU A 620 10.22 7.02 -1.35
CA LEU A 620 10.50 5.62 -1.66
C LEU A 620 9.35 4.97 -2.46
N ALA A 621 8.10 5.15 -2.01
CA ALA A 621 6.92 4.66 -2.73
C ALA A 621 6.81 5.26 -4.15
N LYS A 622 7.15 6.54 -4.31
CA LYS A 622 7.17 7.23 -5.61
C LYS A 622 8.22 6.67 -6.58
N VAL A 623 9.39 6.26 -6.08
CA VAL A 623 10.42 5.60 -6.89
C VAL A 623 9.91 4.26 -7.45
N ILE A 624 9.24 3.47 -6.61
CA ILE A 624 8.60 2.21 -7.02
C ILE A 624 7.55 2.46 -8.11
N GLU A 625 6.70 3.48 -7.92
CA GLU A 625 5.69 3.86 -8.90
C GLU A 625 6.29 4.23 -10.26
N LEU A 626 7.38 5.02 -10.28
CA LEU A 626 8.07 5.40 -11.51
C LEU A 626 8.65 4.19 -12.24
N CYS A 627 9.20 3.23 -11.50
CA CYS A 627 9.73 2.01 -12.10
C CYS A 627 8.60 1.17 -12.72
N LYS A 628 7.45 1.02 -12.03
CA LYS A 628 6.26 0.36 -12.58
C LYS A 628 5.74 1.05 -13.85
N ARG A 629 5.72 2.39 -13.87
CA ARG A 629 5.32 3.18 -15.05
C ARG A 629 6.24 2.98 -16.25
N ASN A 630 7.52 2.70 -16.02
CA ASN A 630 8.50 2.44 -17.06
C ASN A 630 8.61 0.94 -17.42
N ASN A 631 7.52 0.18 -17.31
CA ASN A 631 7.48 -1.28 -17.56
C ASN A 631 8.51 -2.09 -16.74
N SER A 632 8.83 -1.65 -15.52
CA SER A 632 9.87 -2.26 -14.68
C SER A 632 11.28 -2.24 -15.31
N GLU A 633 11.53 -1.30 -16.24
CA GLU A 633 12.88 -1.01 -16.70
C GLU A 633 13.65 -0.18 -15.67
N ALA A 634 14.99 -0.27 -15.75
CA ALA A 634 15.88 0.36 -14.80
C ALA A 634 15.83 1.90 -14.90
N ILE A 635 15.46 2.57 -13.82
CA ILE A 635 15.35 4.04 -13.73
C ILE A 635 16.62 4.65 -13.13
N THR A 636 17.04 5.83 -13.61
CA THR A 636 18.20 6.54 -13.06
C THR A 636 17.79 7.58 -12.03
N ALA A 637 18.74 8.02 -11.19
CA ALA A 637 18.51 9.11 -10.24
C ALA A 637 18.08 10.42 -10.93
N ARG A 638 18.48 10.63 -12.19
CA ARG A 638 18.08 11.81 -12.98
C ARG A 638 16.61 11.74 -13.39
N ASP A 639 16.13 10.56 -13.77
CA ASP A 639 14.72 10.36 -14.16
C ASP A 639 13.79 10.62 -12.97
N VAL A 640 14.17 10.08 -11.80
CA VAL A 640 13.48 10.36 -10.54
C VAL A 640 13.53 11.85 -10.23
N TYR A 641 14.71 12.48 -10.27
CA TYR A 641 14.86 13.92 -10.00
C TYR A 641 13.94 14.76 -10.88
N HIS A 642 13.84 14.49 -12.18
CA HIS A 642 12.97 15.26 -13.07
C HIS A 642 11.47 15.06 -12.79
N SER A 643 11.07 13.92 -12.23
CA SER A 643 9.69 13.63 -11.83
C SER A 643 9.26 14.29 -10.50
N LEU A 644 10.21 14.75 -9.68
CA LEU A 644 9.93 15.39 -8.39
C LEU A 644 9.30 16.78 -8.56
N SER A 645 8.52 17.20 -7.55
CA SER A 645 7.91 18.53 -7.52
C SER A 645 8.99 19.62 -7.36
N THR A 646 8.65 20.86 -7.71
CA THR A 646 9.60 21.99 -7.64
C THR A 646 10.04 22.31 -6.20
N SER A 647 9.22 21.98 -5.20
CA SER A 647 9.55 22.15 -3.78
C SER A 647 10.59 21.11 -3.34
N ILE A 648 10.37 19.83 -3.65
CA ILE A 648 11.28 18.73 -3.30
C ILE A 648 12.61 18.83 -4.07
N LYS A 649 12.59 19.32 -5.32
CA LYS A 649 13.82 19.59 -6.10
C LYS A 649 14.76 20.60 -5.46
N LYS A 650 14.26 21.47 -4.57
CA LYS A 650 15.09 22.45 -3.85
C LYS A 650 15.74 21.86 -2.61
N SER A 651 15.18 20.79 -2.05
CA SER A 651 15.64 20.15 -0.82
C SER A 651 16.40 18.85 -1.04
N VAL A 652 16.31 18.23 -2.23
CA VAL A 652 16.87 16.90 -2.51
C VAL A 652 17.86 16.92 -3.67
N SER A 653 19.04 16.34 -3.44
CA SER A 653 20.13 16.13 -4.40
C SER A 653 20.01 14.78 -5.12
N CYS A 654 20.68 14.66 -6.28
CA CYS A 654 20.81 13.37 -6.96
C CYS A 654 21.58 12.30 -6.16
N GLU A 655 22.29 12.68 -5.11
CA GLU A 655 23.01 11.75 -4.23
C GLU A 655 22.07 11.13 -3.20
N GLU A 656 21.19 11.94 -2.60
CA GLU A 656 20.13 11.45 -1.71
C GLU A 656 19.17 10.50 -2.43
N ILE A 657 18.83 10.77 -3.69
CA ILE A 657 18.01 9.86 -4.51
C ILE A 657 18.70 8.50 -4.72
N ARG A 658 20.03 8.46 -4.85
CA ARG A 658 20.77 7.19 -4.90
C ARG A 658 20.74 6.47 -3.55
N GLY A 659 20.75 7.23 -2.45
CA GLY A 659 20.49 6.71 -1.10
C GLY A 659 19.11 6.06 -0.98
N TRP A 660 18.09 6.60 -1.64
CA TRP A 660 16.76 5.98 -1.71
C TRP A 660 16.79 4.64 -2.44
N PHE A 661 17.55 4.52 -3.52
CA PHE A 661 17.72 3.25 -4.25
C PHE A 661 18.39 2.18 -3.38
N ALA A 662 19.46 2.55 -2.66
CA ALA A 662 20.13 1.68 -1.69
C ALA A 662 19.12 1.14 -0.65
N ARG A 663 18.32 2.04 -0.08
CA ARG A 663 17.34 1.68 0.94
C ARG A 663 16.23 0.78 0.41
N LEU A 664 15.69 1.06 -0.78
CA LEU A 664 14.71 0.18 -1.43
C LEU A 664 15.24 -1.22 -1.72
N ALA A 665 16.54 -1.35 -2.00
CA ALA A 665 17.18 -2.65 -2.20
C ALA A 665 17.43 -3.38 -0.87
N GLU A 666 17.80 -2.66 0.20
CA GLU A 666 17.86 -3.21 1.57
C GLU A 666 16.50 -3.76 2.00
N MET A 667 15.41 -3.02 1.70
CA MET A 667 14.01 -3.44 1.94
C MET A 667 13.54 -4.61 1.05
N GLY A 668 14.37 -5.10 0.13
CA GLY A 668 14.01 -6.16 -0.80
C GLY A 668 12.97 -5.77 -1.87
N LYS A 669 12.69 -4.46 -2.06
CA LYS A 669 11.68 -3.95 -3.00
C LYS A 669 12.22 -3.75 -4.42
N GLY A 670 13.50 -4.01 -4.66
CA GLY A 670 14.12 -3.96 -5.98
C GLY A 670 15.61 -4.28 -5.98
N ILE A 671 16.22 -4.20 -7.15
CA ILE A 671 17.64 -4.49 -7.41
C ILE A 671 18.31 -3.23 -7.95
N ILE A 672 19.57 -3.02 -7.55
CA ILE A 672 20.40 -1.91 -8.03
C ILE A 672 21.38 -2.43 -9.08
N GLU A 673 21.46 -1.74 -10.20
CA GLU A 673 22.40 -2.04 -11.28
C GLU A 673 23.35 -0.85 -11.50
N GLY A 674 24.66 -1.11 -11.55
CA GLY A 674 25.68 -0.08 -11.82
C GLY A 674 26.28 0.58 -10.58
N VAL A 675 27.18 1.55 -10.79
CA VAL A 675 27.96 2.21 -9.72
C VAL A 675 28.00 3.73 -9.92
N GLY A 676 27.94 4.49 -8.82
CA GLY A 676 28.11 5.95 -8.83
C GLY A 676 27.06 6.69 -9.65
N LYS A 677 27.49 7.51 -10.63
CA LYS A 677 26.57 8.33 -11.44
C LYS A 677 25.66 7.53 -12.37
N GLY A 678 26.02 6.28 -12.69
CA GLY A 678 25.26 5.37 -13.54
C GLY A 678 24.39 4.37 -12.78
N LEU A 679 24.25 4.54 -11.45
CA LEU A 679 23.45 3.66 -10.59
C LEU A 679 21.96 3.76 -10.96
N LYS A 680 21.36 2.60 -11.23
CA LYS A 680 19.96 2.44 -11.63
C LYS A 680 19.21 1.55 -10.65
N PHE A 681 17.92 1.79 -10.51
CA PHE A 681 17.02 0.96 -9.71
C PHE A 681 16.03 0.23 -10.62
N LYS A 682 15.77 -1.05 -10.33
CA LYS A 682 14.87 -1.90 -11.11
C LYS A 682 14.06 -2.80 -10.18
N ILE A 683 12.77 -2.98 -10.49
CA ILE A 683 11.92 -3.98 -9.82
C ILE A 683 12.00 -5.29 -10.63
N PRO A 684 12.29 -6.44 -10.01
CA PRO A 684 12.25 -7.73 -10.71
C PRO A 684 10.83 -7.98 -11.23
N ALA A 685 10.71 -8.37 -12.50
CA ALA A 685 9.42 -8.68 -13.10
C ALA A 685 8.76 -9.83 -12.32
N HIS A 686 7.60 -9.58 -11.71
CA HIS A 686 6.78 -10.65 -11.15
C HIS A 686 6.31 -11.55 -12.30
N ASN A 687 6.60 -12.85 -12.20
CA ASN A 687 5.95 -13.87 -13.03
C ASN A 687 4.48 -13.99 -12.60
N ASP A 688 3.62 -13.11 -13.10
CA ASP A 688 2.17 -13.26 -13.02
C ASP A 688 1.72 -14.39 -13.96
N HIS A 689 1.97 -15.64 -13.55
CA HIS A 689 1.18 -16.78 -14.03
C HIS A 689 -0.18 -16.77 -13.33
N ASN A 690 -1.01 -15.77 -13.63
CA ASN A 690 -2.46 -15.83 -13.41
C ASN A 690 -3.23 -14.74 -14.16
N ASN A 691 -2.88 -14.52 -15.44
CA ASN A 691 -3.79 -13.90 -16.38
C ASN A 691 -3.83 -14.77 -17.65
N HIS A 692 -4.80 -15.69 -17.69
CA HIS A 692 -5.14 -16.36 -18.94
C HIS A 692 -5.63 -15.32 -19.93
N ASN A 693 -4.85 -15.08 -20.98
CA ASN A 693 -5.32 -14.79 -22.34
C ASN A 693 -4.15 -14.95 -23.31
N ASP A 694 -3.66 -16.19 -23.44
CA ASP A 694 -2.89 -16.59 -24.63
C ASP A 694 -3.87 -16.74 -25.80
N HIS A 695 -4.18 -15.62 -26.46
CA HIS A 695 -4.64 -15.68 -27.85
C HIS A 695 -3.40 -15.69 -28.75
N LYS A 696 -2.87 -16.89 -29.01
CA LYS A 696 -2.07 -17.11 -30.22
C LYS A 696 -3.00 -17.02 -31.44
N PRO A 697 -2.77 -16.13 -32.41
CA PRO A 697 -3.49 -16.16 -33.66
C PRO A 697 -3.02 -17.37 -34.49
N ILE A 698 -3.97 -18.22 -34.85
CA ILE A 698 -3.83 -19.25 -35.88
C ILE A 698 -4.08 -18.58 -37.23
N ASN A 699 -3.19 -18.89 -38.20
CA ASN A 699 -3.22 -18.60 -39.63
C ASN A 699 -2.86 -17.18 -40.13
N SER A 700 -1.65 -17.08 -40.67
CA SER A 700 -1.47 -16.60 -42.05
C SER A 700 -0.29 -17.34 -42.71
N SER A 701 -0.56 -17.80 -43.93
CA SER A 701 0.32 -18.61 -44.79
C SER A 701 1.66 -17.91 -45.12
N PRO A 702 2.76 -18.66 -45.34
CA PRO A 702 4.05 -18.08 -45.71
C PRO A 702 4.13 -17.79 -47.22
N GLU A 703 4.57 -16.58 -47.58
CA GLU A 703 5.00 -16.23 -48.94
C GLU A 703 6.32 -16.91 -49.33
N PRO A 704 6.57 -17.14 -50.64
CA PRO A 704 7.52 -18.13 -51.12
C PRO A 704 8.96 -17.59 -51.13
N LYS A 705 9.92 -18.44 -50.75
CA LYS A 705 11.32 -18.28 -51.11
C LYS A 705 11.80 -19.50 -51.88
N GLU A 706 12.39 -19.23 -53.04
CA GLU A 706 12.97 -20.16 -54.01
C GLU A 706 14.09 -21.05 -53.43
N PRO A 707 14.41 -22.18 -54.10
CA PRO A 707 15.08 -23.34 -53.51
C PRO A 707 16.61 -23.21 -53.59
N PRO A 708 17.37 -24.07 -52.87
CA PRO A 708 17.89 -25.24 -53.58
C PRO A 708 18.05 -26.52 -52.74
N GLU A 709 18.18 -27.61 -53.51
CA GLU A 709 19.00 -28.81 -53.26
C GLU A 709 18.50 -29.95 -52.34
N ASN A 710 18.02 -30.98 -53.05
CA ASN A 710 18.13 -32.42 -52.75
C ASN A 710 19.29 -32.79 -51.82
N GLN A 711 18.99 -33.60 -50.80
CA GLN A 711 19.67 -34.89 -50.60
C GLN A 711 18.95 -35.80 -49.57
N ASN A 712 18.71 -37.04 -50.01
CA ASN A 712 18.70 -38.30 -49.25
C ASN A 712 17.55 -38.64 -48.28
N VAL A 713 16.60 -39.40 -48.84
CA VAL A 713 16.19 -40.77 -48.44
C VAL A 713 16.82 -41.35 -47.16
N GLY A 714 15.96 -41.78 -46.24
CA GLY A 714 16.32 -42.65 -45.12
C GLY A 714 15.09 -43.21 -44.42
N ASN A 715 14.78 -44.46 -44.74
CA ASN A 715 13.65 -45.28 -44.28
C ASN A 715 13.96 -45.94 -42.91
N VAL A 716 13.01 -46.75 -42.40
CA VAL A 716 13.08 -47.68 -41.23
C VAL A 716 12.67 -47.04 -39.90
N GLY A 717 11.79 -47.58 -39.03
CA GLY A 717 11.02 -48.83 -38.89
C GLY A 717 10.55 -48.85 -37.42
N ASN A 718 9.25 -48.85 -37.12
CA ASN A 718 8.40 -49.98 -36.73
C ASN A 718 8.64 -50.58 -35.31
N VAL A 719 7.54 -51.12 -34.74
CA VAL A 719 7.34 -51.84 -33.45
C VAL A 719 7.05 -50.93 -32.24
N GLY A 720 5.96 -51.02 -31.48
CA GLY A 720 4.80 -51.91 -31.46
C GLY A 720 4.13 -51.88 -30.06
N ASN A 721 2.79 -51.97 -30.04
CA ASN A 721 1.90 -52.61 -29.02
C ASN A 721 0.69 -51.79 -28.51
N VAL A 722 -0.46 -52.23 -29.03
CA VAL A 722 -1.85 -52.41 -28.53
C VAL A 722 -1.94 -52.51 -26.99
N VAL A 723 -2.91 -51.95 -26.25
CA VAL A 723 -4.34 -52.36 -26.13
C VAL A 723 -5.22 -51.25 -25.51
N GLU A 724 -6.46 -51.18 -26.01
CA GLU A 724 -7.63 -50.34 -25.68
C GLU A 724 -8.12 -50.36 -24.22
N LEU A 725 -8.76 -49.26 -23.77
CA LEU A 725 -10.05 -49.28 -23.04
C LEU A 725 -10.92 -48.06 -23.40
N LYS A 726 -12.22 -48.32 -23.62
CA LYS A 726 -13.28 -47.47 -24.21
C LYS A 726 -13.73 -46.27 -23.35
N PRO A 727 -14.21 -45.16 -23.95
CA PRO A 727 -14.88 -44.08 -23.23
C PRO A 727 -16.41 -44.29 -23.09
N VAL A 728 -16.92 -43.95 -21.91
CA VAL A 728 -18.34 -43.98 -21.52
C VAL A 728 -19.05 -42.70 -22.00
N LYS A 729 -20.24 -42.87 -22.57
CA LYS A 729 -21.12 -41.84 -23.13
C LYS A 729 -21.64 -40.84 -22.07
N GLN A 730 -21.61 -39.55 -22.39
CA GLN A 730 -22.47 -38.54 -21.78
C GLN A 730 -23.75 -38.34 -22.62
N PRO A 731 -24.92 -38.10 -22.01
CA PRO A 731 -26.18 -37.94 -22.74
C PRO A 731 -26.37 -36.50 -23.27
N LYS A 732 -26.88 -36.42 -24.51
CA LYS A 732 -27.51 -35.25 -25.12
C LYS A 732 -28.93 -35.09 -24.56
N PHE A 733 -29.39 -33.85 -24.36
CA PHE A 733 -30.82 -33.51 -24.46
C PHE A 733 -31.01 -32.21 -25.24
N GLU A 734 -32.12 -32.19 -25.96
CA GLU A 734 -32.40 -31.42 -27.17
C GLU A 734 -32.98 -30.01 -26.93
N ILE A 735 -32.88 -29.21 -27.99
CA ILE A 735 -33.43 -27.87 -28.17
C ILE A 735 -34.94 -27.97 -28.44
N GLY A 736 -35.73 -27.10 -27.80
CA GLY A 736 -37.17 -26.96 -28.05
C GLY A 736 -37.60 -25.48 -28.01
N ASP A 737 -37.93 -24.99 -29.20
CA ASP A 737 -38.91 -23.98 -29.61
C ASP A 737 -38.85 -22.51 -29.14
N GLU A 738 -38.78 -21.68 -30.18
CA GLU A 738 -39.06 -20.25 -30.25
C GLU A 738 -40.46 -19.90 -29.73
N VAL A 739 -40.56 -18.88 -28.86
CA VAL A 739 -41.81 -18.13 -28.67
C VAL A 739 -41.51 -16.63 -28.71
N SER A 740 -42.02 -16.00 -29.75
CA SER A 740 -42.09 -14.56 -29.98
C SER A 740 -42.90 -13.84 -28.89
N TRP A 741 -42.38 -12.74 -28.34
CA TRP A 741 -43.17 -11.83 -27.51
C TRP A 741 -43.57 -10.59 -28.30
N THR A 742 -44.86 -10.53 -28.63
CA THR A 742 -45.54 -9.34 -29.15
C THR A 742 -45.90 -8.39 -28.00
N THR A 743 -45.77 -7.10 -28.27
CA THR A 743 -46.05 -5.97 -27.40
C THR A 743 -47.54 -5.82 -27.09
N LYS A 744 -47.88 -5.57 -25.81
CA LYS A 744 -49.16 -4.95 -25.43
C LYS A 744 -48.96 -3.86 -24.37
N LYS A 745 -49.18 -2.63 -24.82
CA LYS A 745 -49.54 -1.45 -24.02
C LYS A 745 -50.95 -1.63 -23.45
N GLY A 746 -51.18 -1.19 -22.21
CA GLY A 746 -52.44 -0.56 -21.81
C GLY A 746 -53.14 -1.07 -20.54
N ALA A 747 -53.35 -0.12 -19.61
CA ALA A 747 -54.48 0.06 -18.68
C ALA A 747 -54.51 -0.65 -17.31
N MET A 748 -54.47 0.17 -16.24
CA MET A 748 -55.42 0.27 -15.09
C MET A 748 -54.71 1.02 -13.95
N GLU A 749 -54.94 2.32 -13.71
CA GLU A 749 -56.06 2.94 -12.98
C GLU A 749 -56.44 2.32 -11.62
N ARG A 750 -56.19 3.12 -10.57
CA ARG A 750 -56.94 3.35 -9.32
C ARG A 750 -57.62 2.13 -8.66
N GLY A 751 -57.03 1.70 -7.53
CA GLY A 751 -57.70 0.86 -6.54
C GLY A 751 -57.33 1.29 -5.12
N ILE A 752 -58.22 2.07 -4.49
CA ILE A 752 -58.25 2.29 -3.04
C ILE A 752 -58.71 0.98 -2.40
N ILE A 753 -57.90 0.38 -1.52
CA ILE A 753 -58.40 -0.61 -0.55
C ILE A 753 -57.90 -0.27 0.85
N LYS A 754 -58.89 -0.01 1.70
CA LYS A 754 -58.79 0.16 3.15
C LYS A 754 -58.38 -1.15 3.84
N GLY A 755 -57.48 -1.01 4.82
CA GLY A 755 -57.49 -1.65 6.13
C GLY A 755 -57.78 -3.15 6.25
N PHE A 756 -56.76 -3.90 6.67
CA PHE A 756 -56.93 -4.94 7.69
C PHE A 756 -55.75 -4.87 8.66
N SER A 757 -56.06 -4.56 9.92
CA SER A 757 -55.20 -4.87 11.05
C SER A 757 -55.31 -6.36 11.35
N GLN A 758 -54.19 -6.99 11.69
CA GLN A 758 -54.12 -7.88 12.85
C GLN A 758 -52.64 -8.16 13.17
N GLU A 759 -52.23 -7.62 14.31
CA GLU A 759 -51.08 -8.05 15.07
C GLU A 759 -51.19 -9.54 15.42
N LYS A 760 -50.08 -10.28 15.38
CA LYS A 760 -49.50 -10.88 16.59
C LYS A 760 -48.07 -11.42 16.35
N PRO A 761 -47.23 -11.40 17.39
CA PRO A 761 -45.78 -11.59 17.29
C PRO A 761 -45.41 -13.07 17.45
N TYR A 762 -44.29 -13.48 16.86
CA TYR A 762 -43.60 -14.70 17.25
C TYR A 762 -42.29 -14.34 17.94
N ILE A 763 -42.15 -14.96 19.11
CA ILE A 763 -41.10 -14.90 20.14
C ILE A 763 -39.70 -15.15 19.57
#